data_AF-A0ABD3RBN2-F1
#
_entry.id   AF-A0ABD3RBN2-F1
#
_cell.length_a   1.000
_cell.length_b   1.000
_cell.length_c   1.000
_cell.angle_alpha   90.00
_cell.angle_beta   90.00
_cell.angle_gamma   90.00
#
_symmetry.space_group_name_H-M   'P 1'
#
loop_
_entity.id
_entity.type
_entity.pdbx_description
1 polymer ?
#
loop_
_entity_poly.entity_id
_entity_poly.type
_entity_poly.pdbx_seq_one_letter_code
_entity_poly.pdbx_strand_id
1 'polypeptide(L)'
;MRAPRERNPRIDTLPTQPSRAVKGRKQYVAKGSMEEKEGDDDGLYKVEKIVDHWSDKRGVLLYRTRWMGYTAKDDTWEPAENVSSTGHIDRYERLLRRKRKKIKEGSAGVAVIEYEDGEREMVDMEGEIFRRYHEESDGEDDGNDDTADGDVDGNDYGLIVQGEWIEILWRHANIYFPCKIISWTPVASSTAKKRIGAMEANEICELTAMTHQRGRLGRWVIYILLLLIRFLGVFQRGYVHPDEFFQGGQELFFGHRRNESDVGYLTRDYVVKNVPWEFESRHAVRSIVPPTFMTLLPLRMYTMLRHMFSTDFLTECQKSIRGSTSSLWMTSPAMENLSGIEILLVPRLFMALMSVIFLDGSLWLLLLISHRRTVQGCGPPIEVVVLASSWPCLVFSSRPFTNSLEAMVLAFLLVIVAATAECSETNYLKDKINTKKKNDDACLSLILIGAISSVGIFVRFTFAFFAFPVVALFLMHRWKSIGGYRSKCLVHYGVPLSFSFLLVSFAFVWVDNRYYSWQNKLDCDIKICEGGAEFSCSSILDYIAPFNALRYNSNRANLAEHGLHPRFTHLVINMPMLFGPLAIAGFGSFIVNVNDAVAGKGTSYSFTKSICQLAILSGVLILSFAPHQEPRFLIPSMVPLVFLWGRQVVGEGVLETSNALKRRSKLSRLLLVLWVLFNTIPYIFFGWLHQGGLIQSLLRLENSGRIIRIKSDAPLPQAIIYYKTYMPPTFLTREGPRIKRENEACDVAGRQCSEEKCMNTKEREVILDLQRADSSILLKVFRTWLPCNDQDVADSDTSLQLVSPPAVILPLATINSGEEWSKYSILSLKDYHGHISTEDWPKFDSSVITFLDQLKVEVYTVTCSRS
;
A
#
# COMPACT_ATOMS: atom_id res chain seq x y z
N MET A 1 -3.52 -43.18 -59.46
CA MET A 1 -3.82 -44.53 -59.99
C MET A 1 -4.43 -45.39 -58.87
N ARG A 2 -4.67 -46.69 -59.10
CA ARG A 2 -5.58 -47.52 -58.28
C ARG A 2 -5.09 -47.82 -56.85
N ALA A 3 -6.05 -48.01 -55.94
CA ALA A 3 -5.93 -48.72 -54.65
C ALA A 3 -6.22 -50.25 -54.89
N PRO A 4 -6.49 -51.17 -53.91
CA PRO A 4 -6.95 -50.96 -52.53
C PRO A 4 -6.48 -51.96 -51.41
N ARG A 5 -6.95 -51.70 -50.17
CA ARG A 5 -7.43 -52.63 -49.11
C ARG A 5 -6.71 -53.97 -48.84
N GLU A 6 -6.45 -54.24 -47.55
CA GLU A 6 -7.31 -55.03 -46.63
C GLU A 6 -6.75 -54.91 -45.18
N ARG A 7 -7.29 -55.55 -44.13
CA ARG A 7 -8.63 -55.54 -43.49
C ARG A 7 -8.45 -56.31 -42.16
N ASN A 8 -8.83 -55.71 -41.03
CA ASN A 8 -8.66 -56.31 -39.68
C ASN A 8 -9.57 -57.54 -39.46
N PRO A 9 -9.14 -58.55 -38.67
CA PRO A 9 -10.04 -59.12 -37.67
C PRO A 9 -9.43 -59.44 -36.29
N ARG A 10 -10.19 -59.03 -35.26
CA ARG A 10 -10.42 -59.67 -33.95
C ARG A 10 -9.26 -59.81 -32.94
N ILE A 11 -9.59 -59.32 -31.73
CA ILE A 11 -9.04 -59.79 -30.46
C ILE A 11 -9.89 -61.00 -30.06
N ASP A 12 -9.27 -62.15 -29.82
CA ASP A 12 -9.90 -63.30 -29.18
C ASP A 12 -9.33 -63.52 -27.76
N THR A 13 -10.03 -64.35 -26.98
CA THR A 13 -9.98 -64.38 -25.51
C THR A 13 -8.76 -65.06 -24.88
N LEU A 14 -8.40 -64.61 -23.67
CA LEU A 14 -7.48 -65.27 -22.73
C LEU A 14 -7.82 -66.77 -22.49
N PRO A 15 -6.84 -67.68 -22.58
CA PRO A 15 -6.84 -68.93 -21.86
C PRO A 15 -6.08 -68.79 -20.53
N THR A 16 -6.67 -69.26 -19.43
CA THR A 16 -5.95 -69.48 -18.16
C THR A 16 -4.99 -70.67 -18.27
N GLN A 17 -3.88 -70.64 -17.53
CA GLN A 17 -3.04 -71.83 -17.30
C GLN A 17 -3.09 -72.25 -15.83
N PRO A 18 -3.00 -73.56 -15.53
CA PRO A 18 -3.19 -74.10 -14.18
C PRO A 18 -1.89 -74.13 -13.36
N SER A 19 -2.05 -74.25 -12.04
CA SER A 19 -0.97 -74.52 -11.10
C SER A 19 -0.39 -75.94 -11.26
N ARG A 20 0.91 -76.10 -10.96
CA ARG A 20 1.53 -77.40 -10.64
C ARG A 20 2.76 -77.20 -9.75
N ALA A 21 2.97 -78.15 -8.84
CA ALA A 21 3.83 -77.96 -7.68
C ALA A 21 5.24 -78.57 -7.79
N VAL A 22 6.19 -77.87 -7.16
CA VAL A 22 7.31 -78.36 -6.33
C VAL A 22 8.05 -79.65 -6.72
N LYS A 23 9.36 -79.52 -6.90
CA LYS A 23 10.36 -80.49 -6.39
C LYS A 23 11.50 -79.70 -5.73
N GLY A 24 11.70 -79.89 -4.42
CA GLY A 24 12.78 -79.27 -3.64
C GLY A 24 13.95 -80.20 -3.37
N ARG A 25 14.70 -79.90 -2.29
CA ARG A 25 16.05 -80.40 -1.88
C ARG A 25 17.20 -79.57 -2.49
N LYS A 26 18.30 -79.29 -1.78
CA LYS A 26 18.68 -79.70 -0.41
C LYS A 26 19.64 -78.68 0.23
N GLN A 27 19.45 -78.38 1.51
CA GLN A 27 20.41 -77.65 2.36
C GLN A 27 21.61 -78.56 2.69
N TYR A 28 22.80 -78.00 2.91
CA TYR A 28 23.99 -78.74 3.34
C TYR A 28 24.81 -77.96 4.37
N VAL A 29 25.05 -78.57 5.52
CA VAL A 29 25.93 -78.07 6.59
C VAL A 29 27.35 -78.59 6.38
N ALA A 30 28.37 -77.79 6.69
CA ALA A 30 29.77 -78.08 6.38
C ALA A 30 30.62 -78.53 7.59
N LYS A 31 31.41 -79.61 7.43
CA LYS A 31 32.67 -79.91 8.15
C LYS A 31 33.33 -81.21 7.62
N GLY A 32 34.68 -81.26 7.56
CA GLY A 32 35.43 -82.54 7.56
C GLY A 32 36.41 -82.85 6.41
N SER A 33 37.46 -82.04 6.24
CA SER A 33 38.86 -82.38 5.84
C SER A 33 39.24 -83.66 5.03
N MET A 34 40.14 -83.44 4.05
CA MET A 34 41.11 -84.38 3.41
C MET A 34 40.53 -85.39 2.38
N GLU A 35 40.79 -85.23 1.08
CA GLU A 35 42.03 -85.54 0.28
C GLU A 35 42.06 -87.02 -0.17
N GLU A 36 42.23 -87.45 -1.43
CA GLU A 36 42.38 -86.90 -2.81
C GLU A 36 41.94 -88.05 -3.79
N LYS A 37 41.76 -88.01 -5.13
CA LYS A 37 41.79 -87.09 -6.32
C LYS A 37 41.18 -87.94 -7.50
N GLU A 38 40.90 -87.55 -8.75
CA GLU A 38 40.63 -86.33 -9.57
C GLU A 38 40.11 -86.87 -10.94
N GLY A 39 39.25 -86.25 -11.75
CA GLY A 39 38.41 -85.06 -11.61
C GLY A 39 37.59 -84.82 -12.89
N ASP A 40 36.34 -84.35 -12.76
CA ASP A 40 35.46 -83.80 -13.81
C ASP A 40 34.29 -83.12 -13.06
N ASP A 41 34.09 -81.80 -13.19
CA ASP A 41 33.05 -81.06 -12.44
C ASP A 41 32.61 -79.78 -13.18
N ASP A 42 31.31 -79.49 -13.18
CA ASP A 42 30.70 -78.35 -13.86
C ASP A 42 30.93 -77.05 -13.05
N GLY A 43 32.11 -76.47 -13.22
CA GLY A 43 32.72 -75.49 -12.31
C GLY A 43 31.83 -74.37 -11.77
N LEU A 44 31.57 -74.41 -10.47
CA LEU A 44 31.01 -73.31 -9.67
C LEU A 44 32.11 -72.28 -9.34
N TYR A 45 32.17 -71.19 -10.10
CA TYR A 45 33.13 -70.10 -9.87
C TYR A 45 32.66 -69.15 -8.75
N LYS A 46 33.51 -68.92 -7.74
CA LYS A 46 33.24 -67.95 -6.67
C LYS A 46 33.53 -66.53 -7.11
N VAL A 47 32.61 -65.60 -6.86
CA VAL A 47 32.78 -64.16 -7.13
C VAL A 47 33.78 -63.54 -6.13
N GLU A 48 34.67 -62.67 -6.63
CA GLU A 48 35.55 -61.81 -5.83
C GLU A 48 34.97 -60.39 -5.68
N LYS A 49 34.46 -59.80 -6.78
CA LYS A 49 33.76 -58.51 -6.79
C LYS A 49 33.13 -58.21 -8.16
N ILE A 50 32.14 -57.33 -8.17
CA ILE A 50 31.74 -56.62 -9.39
C ILE A 50 32.68 -55.44 -9.65
N VAL A 51 33.11 -55.30 -10.90
CA VAL A 51 34.09 -54.33 -11.39
C VAL A 51 33.39 -53.15 -12.09
N ASP A 52 32.37 -53.42 -12.88
CA ASP A 52 31.64 -52.44 -13.70
C ASP A 52 30.20 -52.91 -14.02
N HIS A 53 29.36 -52.06 -14.62
CA HIS A 53 27.99 -52.37 -15.04
C HIS A 53 27.62 -51.70 -16.37
N TRP A 54 26.75 -52.35 -17.15
CA TRP A 54 26.39 -51.98 -18.52
C TRP A 54 24.92 -52.34 -18.78
N SER A 55 24.19 -51.55 -19.60
CA SER A 55 22.87 -51.95 -20.12
C SER A 55 22.96 -52.24 -21.61
N ASP A 56 22.58 -53.44 -22.04
CA ASP A 56 22.55 -53.80 -23.45
C ASP A 56 21.42 -53.08 -24.22
N LYS A 57 21.48 -53.11 -25.55
CA LYS A 57 20.46 -52.65 -26.49
C LYS A 57 19.06 -53.24 -26.23
N ARG A 58 18.96 -54.37 -25.52
CA ARG A 58 17.69 -54.98 -25.07
C ARG A 58 17.19 -54.48 -23.70
N GLY A 59 17.93 -53.60 -23.02
CA GLY A 59 17.63 -53.10 -21.67
C GLY A 59 18.11 -54.01 -20.53
N VAL A 60 18.70 -55.18 -20.83
CA VAL A 60 19.24 -56.10 -19.83
C VAL A 60 20.49 -55.50 -19.19
N LEU A 61 20.54 -55.53 -17.85
CA LEU A 61 21.67 -55.06 -17.05
C LEU A 61 22.69 -56.20 -16.88
N LEU A 62 23.92 -55.95 -17.31
CA LEU A 62 25.06 -56.85 -17.19
C LEU A 62 26.09 -56.27 -16.23
N TYR A 63 26.68 -57.13 -15.41
CA TYR A 63 27.70 -56.80 -14.42
C TYR A 63 29.02 -57.46 -14.79
N ARG A 64 30.11 -56.70 -14.76
CA ARG A 64 31.45 -57.26 -15.02
C ARG A 64 31.97 -57.90 -13.75
N THR A 65 32.01 -59.22 -13.71
CA THR A 65 32.34 -60.02 -12.54
C THR A 65 33.83 -60.39 -12.55
N ARG A 66 34.51 -60.20 -11.42
CA ARG A 66 35.82 -60.83 -11.16
C ARG A 66 35.63 -62.13 -10.40
N TRP A 67 36.29 -63.19 -10.87
CA TRP A 67 36.28 -64.51 -10.27
C TRP A 67 37.45 -64.69 -9.30
N MET A 68 37.21 -65.33 -8.16
CA MET A 68 38.17 -65.48 -7.08
C MET A 68 39.35 -66.37 -7.50
N GLY A 69 40.57 -65.84 -7.44
CA GLY A 69 41.79 -66.51 -7.90
C GLY A 69 42.17 -66.22 -9.36
N TYR A 70 41.34 -65.50 -10.11
CA TYR A 70 41.57 -65.15 -11.52
C TYR A 70 42.03 -63.68 -11.68
N THR A 71 42.46 -63.31 -12.88
CA THR A 71 43.01 -61.98 -13.17
C THR A 71 42.00 -61.07 -13.85
N ALA A 72 42.31 -59.77 -13.94
CA ALA A 72 41.46 -58.78 -14.64
C ALA A 72 41.31 -59.01 -16.16
N LYS A 73 42.00 -59.99 -16.75
CA LYS A 73 41.80 -60.46 -18.13
C LYS A 73 40.62 -61.43 -18.24
N ASP A 74 40.29 -62.08 -17.14
CA ASP A 74 39.37 -63.21 -17.04
C ASP A 74 38.00 -62.75 -16.48
N ASP A 75 37.82 -61.43 -16.27
CA ASP A 75 36.56 -60.83 -15.85
C ASP A 75 35.49 -60.99 -16.96
N THR A 76 34.39 -61.69 -16.69
CA THR A 76 33.27 -61.88 -17.63
C THR A 76 32.13 -60.88 -17.39
N TRP A 77 31.17 -60.81 -18.32
CA TRP A 77 29.97 -59.97 -18.20
C TRP A 77 28.74 -60.86 -17.94
N GLU A 78 28.26 -60.85 -16.71
CA GLU A 78 27.18 -61.72 -16.23
C GLU A 78 25.84 -60.97 -16.12
N PRO A 79 24.71 -61.61 -16.45
CA PRO A 79 23.38 -61.17 -16.02
C PRO A 79 23.30 -61.07 -14.49
N ALA A 80 22.42 -60.20 -13.98
CA ALA A 80 22.20 -60.07 -12.54
C ALA A 80 21.84 -61.42 -11.87
N GLU A 81 21.03 -62.23 -12.54
CA GLU A 81 20.57 -63.56 -12.09
C GLU A 81 21.72 -64.55 -11.78
N ASN A 82 22.86 -64.44 -12.47
CA ASN A 82 23.99 -65.35 -12.28
C ASN A 82 24.79 -65.08 -10.99
N VAL A 83 24.72 -63.86 -10.43
CA VAL A 83 25.61 -63.44 -9.33
C VAL A 83 24.91 -62.66 -8.20
N SER A 84 23.61 -62.39 -8.29
CA SER A 84 22.87 -61.60 -7.29
C SER A 84 22.81 -62.26 -5.91
N SER A 85 22.64 -63.58 -5.86
CA SER A 85 22.64 -64.41 -4.64
C SER A 85 23.93 -64.28 -3.82
N THR A 86 25.02 -63.76 -4.41
CA THR A 86 26.31 -63.53 -3.73
C THR A 86 26.44 -62.14 -3.10
N GLY A 87 25.47 -61.24 -3.29
CA GLY A 87 25.46 -59.89 -2.70
C GLY A 87 26.46 -58.89 -3.26
N HIS A 88 27.41 -59.33 -4.10
CA HIS A 88 28.41 -58.45 -4.71
C HIS A 88 27.78 -57.36 -5.60
N ILE A 89 26.58 -57.60 -6.15
CA ILE A 89 25.81 -56.58 -6.86
C ILE A 89 25.36 -55.46 -5.92
N ASP A 90 24.63 -55.79 -4.85
CA ASP A 90 24.10 -54.82 -3.90
C ASP A 90 25.22 -54.06 -3.16
N ARG A 91 26.31 -54.75 -2.79
CA ARG A 91 27.56 -54.11 -2.28
C ARG A 91 28.14 -53.13 -3.33
N TYR A 92 28.23 -53.51 -4.60
CA TYR A 92 28.71 -52.62 -5.68
C TYR A 92 27.79 -51.40 -5.91
N GLU A 93 26.47 -51.59 -5.91
CA GLU A 93 25.50 -50.50 -6.00
C GLU A 93 25.57 -49.53 -4.81
N ARG A 94 25.75 -50.03 -3.58
CA ARG A 94 26.00 -49.18 -2.39
C ARG A 94 27.26 -48.34 -2.58
N LEU A 95 28.35 -48.93 -3.08
CA LEU A 95 29.58 -48.19 -3.40
C LEU A 95 29.35 -47.09 -4.45
N LEU A 96 28.56 -47.34 -5.49
CA LEU A 96 28.17 -46.32 -6.48
C LEU A 96 27.29 -45.22 -5.86
N ARG A 97 26.27 -45.60 -5.08
CA ARG A 97 25.39 -44.65 -4.36
C ARG A 97 26.18 -43.77 -3.39
N ARG A 98 27.11 -44.35 -2.63
CA ARG A 98 28.03 -43.66 -1.69
C ARG A 98 28.94 -42.66 -2.40
N LYS A 99 29.56 -43.06 -3.52
CA LYS A 99 30.35 -42.18 -4.41
C LYS A 99 29.50 -41.03 -4.97
N ARG A 100 28.29 -41.31 -5.48
CA ARG A 100 27.40 -40.30 -6.09
C ARG A 100 26.87 -39.28 -5.07
N LYS A 101 26.44 -39.72 -3.89
CA LYS A 101 25.98 -38.84 -2.79
C LYS A 101 27.12 -38.12 -2.04
N LYS A 102 28.39 -38.53 -2.23
CA LYS A 102 29.57 -38.08 -1.46
C LYS A 102 29.41 -38.28 0.06
N ILE A 103 28.79 -39.39 0.45
CA ILE A 103 28.57 -39.76 1.85
C ILE A 103 29.91 -40.01 2.57
N LYS A 104 29.96 -39.63 3.85
CA LYS A 104 31.07 -39.91 4.78
C LYS A 104 30.55 -40.61 6.04
N GLU A 105 31.45 -41.25 6.76
CA GLU A 105 31.22 -41.66 8.15
C GLU A 105 30.76 -40.45 9.00
N GLY A 106 29.84 -40.67 9.94
CA GLY A 106 29.22 -39.58 10.70
C GLY A 106 28.21 -38.72 9.94
N SER A 107 27.79 -39.11 8.72
CA SER A 107 26.65 -38.45 8.04
C SER A 107 25.32 -39.01 8.58
N ALA A 108 24.36 -38.15 8.88
CA ALA A 108 23.06 -38.56 9.39
C ALA A 108 22.33 -39.53 8.43
N GLY A 109 21.91 -40.70 8.93
CA GLY A 109 21.34 -41.79 8.13
C GLY A 109 22.33 -42.87 7.69
N VAL A 110 23.59 -42.80 8.13
CA VAL A 110 24.62 -43.79 7.81
C VAL A 110 24.87 -44.73 8.99
N ALA A 111 24.88 -46.03 8.69
CA ALA A 111 25.39 -47.07 9.57
C ALA A 111 26.74 -47.58 9.07
N VAL A 112 27.54 -48.15 9.98
CA VAL A 112 28.59 -49.12 9.63
C VAL A 112 28.09 -50.46 10.16
N ILE A 113 27.97 -51.43 9.26
CA ILE A 113 27.57 -52.80 9.57
C ILE A 113 28.76 -53.76 9.44
N GLU A 114 28.67 -54.91 10.10
CA GLU A 114 29.57 -56.05 10.01
C GLU A 114 28.76 -57.28 9.58
N TYR A 115 29.19 -57.94 8.52
CA TYR A 115 28.60 -59.20 8.05
C TYR A 115 29.15 -60.40 8.85
N GLU A 116 28.53 -61.57 8.71
CA GLU A 116 28.98 -62.81 9.35
C GLU A 116 30.41 -63.24 8.93
N ASP A 117 30.84 -62.83 7.73
CA ASP A 117 32.20 -63.01 7.21
C ASP A 117 33.25 -62.08 7.89
N GLY A 118 32.80 -61.15 8.74
CA GLY A 118 33.61 -60.13 9.41
C GLY A 118 33.91 -58.89 8.55
N GLU A 119 33.44 -58.82 7.30
CA GLU A 119 33.61 -57.64 6.46
C GLU A 119 32.70 -56.50 6.91
N ARG A 120 33.24 -55.28 6.93
CA ARG A 120 32.53 -54.08 7.37
C ARG A 120 32.16 -53.17 6.20
N GLU A 121 30.88 -52.86 6.05
CA GLU A 121 30.38 -51.91 5.04
C GLU A 121 29.77 -50.65 5.69
N MET A 122 30.06 -49.48 5.12
CA MET A 122 29.37 -48.23 5.43
C MET A 122 28.15 -48.06 4.50
N VAL A 123 26.95 -48.08 5.09
CA VAL A 123 25.66 -48.22 4.41
C VAL A 123 24.74 -47.01 4.69
N ASP A 124 24.02 -46.60 3.65
CA ASP A 124 23.07 -45.49 3.64
C ASP A 124 21.65 -46.02 3.90
N MET A 125 21.23 -46.02 5.17
CA MET A 125 20.01 -46.70 5.63
C MET A 125 18.71 -46.03 5.13
N GLU A 126 18.78 -44.80 4.60
CA GLU A 126 17.67 -44.15 3.87
C GLU A 126 17.47 -44.77 2.46
N GLY A 127 18.37 -45.65 2.01
CA GLY A 127 18.34 -46.31 0.70
C GLY A 127 18.18 -47.85 0.70
N GLU A 128 18.26 -48.51 1.85
CA GLU A 128 18.07 -49.96 1.99
C GLU A 128 16.63 -50.31 2.38
N ILE A 129 16.32 -51.60 2.47
CA ILE A 129 15.14 -52.13 3.18
C ILE A 129 15.67 -53.10 4.24
N PHE A 130 15.19 -52.99 5.47
CA PHE A 130 15.70 -53.78 6.60
C PHE A 130 14.61 -54.15 7.60
N ARG A 131 14.74 -55.34 8.20
CA ARG A 131 13.84 -55.90 9.22
C ARG A 131 14.61 -56.30 10.48
N ARG A 132 13.88 -56.66 11.54
CA ARG A 132 14.47 -57.23 12.76
C ARG A 132 15.15 -58.55 12.41
N TYR A 133 16.30 -58.83 13.03
CA TYR A 133 16.93 -60.15 12.91
C TYR A 133 16.10 -61.22 13.61
N HIS A 134 15.88 -62.34 12.95
CA HIS A 134 15.29 -63.54 13.53
C HIS A 134 16.39 -64.57 13.83
N GLU A 135 16.57 -64.91 15.11
CA GLU A 135 17.37 -66.07 15.49
C GLU A 135 16.64 -67.34 15.03
N GLU A 136 17.31 -68.20 14.25
CA GLU A 136 16.79 -69.50 13.84
C GLU A 136 16.58 -70.38 15.08
N SER A 137 15.30 -70.61 15.44
CA SER A 137 14.93 -71.50 16.54
C SER A 137 15.01 -72.95 16.08
N ASP A 138 15.86 -73.77 16.70
CA ASP A 138 15.94 -75.22 16.47
C ASP A 138 14.56 -75.90 16.66
N GLY A 139 13.84 -76.18 15.57
CA GLY A 139 12.51 -76.78 15.57
C GLY A 139 12.00 -77.13 14.16
N GLU A 140 11.20 -78.20 14.04
CA GLU A 140 10.74 -78.77 12.77
C GLU A 140 9.34 -78.27 12.35
N ASP A 141 9.14 -78.08 11.03
CA ASP A 141 7.90 -77.67 10.32
C ASP A 141 7.25 -76.32 10.73
N ASP A 142 6.56 -75.57 9.86
CA ASP A 142 6.23 -75.79 8.44
C ASP A 142 6.96 -74.79 7.52
N GLY A 143 7.23 -75.17 6.26
CA GLY A 143 7.87 -74.28 5.27
C GLY A 143 6.93 -73.34 4.49
N ASN A 144 7.54 -72.36 3.81
CA ASN A 144 6.98 -71.41 2.83
C ASN A 144 6.54 -70.01 3.35
N ASP A 145 7.51 -69.17 3.74
CA ASP A 145 7.36 -67.69 3.76
C ASP A 145 8.65 -66.92 3.36
N ASP A 146 9.43 -67.48 2.42
CA ASP A 146 10.68 -66.87 1.90
C ASP A 146 10.46 -65.91 0.71
N THR A 147 9.22 -65.49 0.48
CA THR A 147 8.85 -64.57 -0.61
C THR A 147 8.22 -63.30 -0.04
N ALA A 148 8.76 -62.14 -0.38
CA ALA A 148 8.32 -60.83 0.12
C ALA A 148 6.96 -60.34 -0.43
N ASP A 149 5.93 -61.18 -0.37
CA ASP A 149 4.53 -60.93 -0.79
C ASP A 149 3.62 -60.73 0.45
N GLY A 150 3.85 -59.63 1.17
CA GLY A 150 3.01 -59.17 2.29
C GLY A 150 3.36 -57.72 2.64
N ASP A 151 2.39 -56.93 3.12
CA ASP A 151 2.56 -55.48 3.35
C ASP A 151 3.65 -55.17 4.39
N VAL A 152 4.90 -54.95 3.95
CA VAL A 152 6.04 -54.71 4.85
C VAL A 152 6.05 -53.28 5.37
N ASP A 153 5.87 -53.13 6.68
CA ASP A 153 6.02 -51.87 7.42
C ASP A 153 7.38 -51.20 7.15
N GLY A 154 7.35 -49.94 6.71
CA GLY A 154 8.53 -49.26 6.18
C GLY A 154 9.60 -48.91 7.22
N ASN A 155 10.77 -49.57 7.13
CA ASN A 155 12.06 -49.25 7.77
C ASN A 155 11.94 -48.58 9.15
N ASP A 156 11.65 -49.34 10.20
CA ASP A 156 11.72 -48.76 11.55
C ASP A 156 13.17 -48.59 12.01
N TYR A 157 13.67 -47.36 11.87
CA TYR A 157 14.98 -46.93 12.39
C TYR A 157 15.15 -47.14 13.92
N GLY A 158 14.07 -47.43 14.67
CA GLY A 158 14.14 -47.90 16.05
C GLY A 158 14.84 -49.26 16.22
N LEU A 159 14.89 -50.09 15.17
CA LEU A 159 15.66 -51.35 15.13
C LEU A 159 17.19 -51.12 15.05
N ILE A 160 17.64 -49.92 14.65
CA ILE A 160 19.07 -49.66 14.44
C ILE A 160 19.74 -49.25 15.75
N VAL A 161 20.10 -50.25 16.56
CA VAL A 161 20.83 -50.09 17.83
C VAL A 161 22.26 -50.59 17.69
N GLN A 162 23.23 -49.84 18.20
CA GLN A 162 24.65 -50.21 18.13
C GLN A 162 24.93 -51.46 18.97
N GLY A 163 25.49 -52.49 18.34
CA GLY A 163 25.75 -53.80 18.93
C GLY A 163 24.75 -54.89 18.53
N GLU A 164 23.55 -54.51 18.07
CA GLU A 164 22.47 -55.44 17.70
C GLU A 164 22.59 -55.94 16.25
N TRP A 165 21.84 -57.01 15.95
CA TRP A 165 21.69 -57.57 14.61
C TRP A 165 20.41 -57.08 13.91
N ILE A 166 20.51 -56.81 12.61
CA ILE A 166 19.39 -56.53 11.71
C ILE A 166 19.56 -57.30 10.40
N GLU A 167 18.46 -57.52 9.70
CA GLU A 167 18.46 -58.14 8.38
C GLU A 167 18.27 -57.10 7.29
N ILE A 168 19.14 -57.09 6.26
CA ILE A 168 19.07 -56.17 5.11
C ILE A 168 18.75 -56.94 3.85
N LEU A 169 17.75 -56.48 3.09
CA LEU A 169 17.34 -57.05 1.81
C LEU A 169 18.40 -56.79 0.72
N TRP A 170 18.87 -57.85 0.05
CA TRP A 170 19.61 -57.74 -1.20
C TRP A 170 18.61 -57.74 -2.36
N ARG A 171 18.42 -56.57 -2.99
CA ARG A 171 17.30 -56.31 -3.91
C ARG A 171 17.35 -57.16 -5.18
N HIS A 172 18.54 -57.59 -5.59
CA HIS A 172 18.73 -58.42 -6.78
C HIS A 172 18.57 -59.92 -6.53
N ALA A 173 18.62 -60.36 -5.26
CA ALA A 173 18.37 -61.74 -4.84
C ALA A 173 16.96 -61.92 -4.26
N ASN A 174 16.34 -60.84 -3.78
CA ASN A 174 15.14 -60.82 -2.95
C ASN A 174 15.26 -61.63 -1.63
N ILE A 175 16.47 -61.72 -1.09
CA ILE A 175 16.81 -62.44 0.14
C ILE A 175 17.29 -61.43 1.20
N TYR A 176 16.89 -61.63 2.45
CA TYR A 176 17.35 -60.88 3.61
C TYR A 176 18.62 -61.50 4.19
N PHE A 177 19.61 -60.69 4.57
CA PHE A 177 20.87 -61.16 5.15
C PHE A 177 21.16 -60.49 6.50
N PRO A 178 21.56 -61.27 7.52
CA PRO A 178 21.90 -60.73 8.83
C PRO A 178 23.19 -59.91 8.79
N CYS A 179 23.22 -58.82 9.54
CA CYS A 179 24.42 -58.02 9.78
C CYS A 179 24.32 -57.29 11.13
N LYS A 180 25.47 -57.08 11.75
CA LYS A 180 25.61 -56.46 13.06
C LYS A 180 25.94 -54.97 12.95
N ILE A 181 25.29 -54.13 13.75
CA ILE A 181 25.46 -52.67 13.69
C ILE A 181 26.69 -52.25 14.52
N ILE A 182 27.78 -51.88 13.86
CA ILE A 182 29.02 -51.42 14.49
C ILE A 182 28.94 -49.94 14.89
N SER A 183 28.30 -49.10 14.08
CA SER A 183 27.96 -47.72 14.46
C SER A 183 26.73 -47.23 13.71
N TRP A 184 26.02 -46.26 14.28
CA TRP A 184 24.83 -45.64 13.69
C TRP A 184 24.88 -44.13 13.92
N THR A 185 24.74 -43.35 12.84
CA THR A 185 24.53 -41.90 12.93
C THR A 185 23.05 -41.61 12.74
N PRO A 186 22.25 -41.47 13.82
CA PRO A 186 20.80 -41.35 13.70
C PRO A 186 20.40 -40.15 12.83
N VAL A 187 19.43 -40.36 11.94
CA VAL A 187 18.75 -39.26 11.25
C VAL A 187 18.13 -38.36 12.32
N ALA A 188 18.47 -37.06 12.30
CA ALA A 188 17.93 -36.08 13.24
C ALA A 188 16.41 -36.22 13.33
N SER A 189 15.90 -36.38 14.56
CA SER A 189 14.84 -37.36 14.84
C SER A 189 13.58 -37.21 14.00
N SER A 190 12.94 -38.34 13.75
CA SER A 190 11.67 -38.43 13.03
C SER A 190 10.54 -37.61 13.67
N THR A 191 10.67 -37.17 14.92
CA THR A 191 9.81 -36.14 15.53
C THR A 191 9.74 -34.82 14.72
N ALA A 192 10.70 -34.55 13.82
CA ALA A 192 10.61 -33.52 12.79
C ALA A 192 10.20 -34.04 11.39
N LYS A 193 10.68 -35.23 10.96
CA LYS A 193 10.41 -35.82 9.63
C LYS A 193 9.13 -36.69 9.55
N LYS A 194 8.91 -37.67 10.44
CA LYS A 194 7.64 -38.42 10.58
C LYS A 194 6.47 -37.50 10.95
N ARG A 195 6.69 -36.32 11.57
CA ARG A 195 5.65 -35.28 11.59
C ARG A 195 5.25 -34.88 10.15
N ILE A 196 6.18 -34.37 9.35
CA ILE A 196 5.88 -33.95 7.97
C ILE A 196 5.37 -35.10 7.06
N GLY A 197 5.73 -36.36 7.33
CA GLY A 197 5.35 -37.53 6.52
C GLY A 197 4.19 -38.40 7.05
N ALA A 198 3.79 -38.28 8.31
CA ALA A 198 2.76 -39.13 8.95
C ALA A 198 1.81 -38.36 9.88
N MET A 199 1.85 -37.01 9.89
CA MET A 199 0.72 -36.21 10.33
C MET A 199 -0.45 -36.46 9.37
N GLU A 200 -1.62 -36.79 9.90
CA GLU A 200 -2.85 -36.88 9.09
C GLU A 200 -3.12 -35.55 8.36
N ALA A 201 -3.98 -35.57 7.34
CA ALA A 201 -4.42 -34.36 6.64
C ALA A 201 -4.95 -33.29 7.62
N ASN A 202 -5.55 -33.70 8.74
CA ASN A 202 -5.95 -32.82 9.84
C ASN A 202 -4.74 -32.17 10.55
N GLU A 203 -3.76 -32.93 11.03
CA GLU A 203 -2.58 -32.36 11.69
C GLU A 203 -1.74 -31.49 10.74
N ILE A 204 -1.60 -31.85 9.45
CA ILE A 204 -0.92 -30.98 8.46
C ILE A 204 -1.73 -29.69 8.28
N CYS A 205 -3.06 -29.77 8.25
CA CYS A 205 -3.93 -28.60 8.26
C CYS A 205 -3.75 -27.77 9.53
N GLU A 206 -3.63 -28.38 10.71
CA GLU A 206 -3.43 -27.69 12.00
C GLU A 206 -2.06 -27.03 12.11
N LEU A 207 -0.96 -27.69 11.78
CA LEU A 207 0.38 -27.10 11.88
C LEU A 207 0.59 -26.01 10.81
N THR A 208 0.00 -26.19 9.62
CA THR A 208 -0.10 -25.14 8.61
C THR A 208 -1.01 -24.02 9.11
N ALA A 209 -2.13 -24.32 9.77
CA ALA A 209 -3.03 -23.33 10.35
C ALA A 209 -2.38 -22.57 11.50
N MET A 210 -1.53 -23.18 12.33
CA MET A 210 -0.79 -22.56 13.43
C MET A 210 0.34 -21.67 12.94
N THR A 211 1.17 -22.15 12.01
CA THR A 211 2.23 -21.31 11.39
C THR A 211 1.62 -20.15 10.61
N HIS A 212 0.56 -20.41 9.85
CA HIS A 212 -0.22 -19.40 9.15
C HIS A 212 -1.04 -18.54 10.13
N GLN A 213 -1.41 -18.99 11.34
CA GLN A 213 -2.04 -18.18 12.40
C GLN A 213 -1.05 -17.21 13.02
N ARG A 214 0.19 -17.66 13.30
CA ARG A 214 1.28 -16.78 13.76
C ARG A 214 1.55 -15.67 12.73
N GLY A 215 1.45 -15.99 11.44
CA GLY A 215 1.43 -15.02 10.33
C GLY A 215 0.14 -14.20 10.17
N ARG A 216 -1.04 -14.72 10.54
CA ARG A 216 -2.33 -13.98 10.56
C ARG A 216 -2.30 -12.92 11.67
N LEU A 217 -1.88 -13.28 12.87
CA LEU A 217 -1.75 -12.39 14.02
C LEU A 217 -0.70 -11.30 13.75
N GLY A 218 0.46 -11.67 13.22
CA GLY A 218 1.49 -10.70 12.80
C GLY A 218 0.94 -9.64 11.81
N ARG A 219 0.10 -10.05 10.85
CA ARG A 219 -0.56 -9.11 9.92
C ARG A 219 -1.56 -8.18 10.60
N TRP A 220 -2.34 -8.65 11.58
CA TRP A 220 -3.19 -7.76 12.40
C TRP A 220 -2.35 -6.76 13.21
N VAL A 221 -1.29 -7.22 13.87
CA VAL A 221 -0.40 -6.35 14.66
C VAL A 221 0.24 -5.27 13.77
N ILE A 222 0.77 -5.64 12.60
CA ILE A 222 1.34 -4.68 11.64
C ILE A 222 0.26 -3.69 11.16
N TYR A 223 -0.94 -4.15 10.82
CA TYR A 223 -2.02 -3.27 10.37
C TYR A 223 -2.47 -2.29 11.48
N ILE A 224 -2.60 -2.75 12.73
CA ILE A 224 -2.94 -1.90 13.87
C ILE A 224 -1.82 -0.88 14.15
N LEU A 225 -0.55 -1.27 14.06
CA LEU A 225 0.57 -0.33 14.18
C LEU A 225 0.58 0.71 13.05
N LEU A 226 0.25 0.33 11.81
CA LEU A 226 0.11 1.26 10.69
C LEU A 226 -1.08 2.21 10.85
N LEU A 227 -2.21 1.73 11.40
CA LEU A 227 -3.33 2.60 11.77
C LEU A 227 -2.94 3.57 12.88
N LEU A 228 -2.23 3.13 13.91
CA LEU A 228 -1.68 4.02 14.95
C LEU A 228 -0.74 5.08 14.34
N ILE A 229 0.13 4.71 13.40
CA ILE A 229 0.99 5.64 12.65
C ILE A 229 0.15 6.62 11.80
N ARG A 230 -0.97 6.20 11.21
CA ARG A 230 -1.88 7.07 10.45
C ARG A 230 -2.61 8.06 11.36
N PHE A 231 -3.09 7.63 12.53
CA PHE A 231 -3.76 8.50 13.51
C PHE A 231 -2.78 9.43 14.24
N LEU A 232 -1.57 8.99 14.56
CA LEU A 232 -0.47 9.88 14.98
C LEU A 232 -0.09 10.85 13.86
N GLY A 233 -0.29 10.46 12.60
CA GLY A 233 -0.16 11.30 11.40
C GLY A 233 -1.05 12.54 11.39
N VAL A 234 -2.09 12.63 12.22
CA VAL A 234 -2.91 13.86 12.40
C VAL A 234 -2.06 15.03 12.92
N PHE A 235 -1.05 14.73 13.75
CA PHE A 235 -0.12 15.72 14.33
C PHE A 235 1.07 16.07 13.41
N GLN A 236 1.13 15.54 12.19
CA GLN A 236 2.13 15.91 11.18
C GLN A 236 2.18 17.43 10.96
N ARG A 237 3.38 17.97 10.76
CA ARG A 237 3.57 19.41 10.60
C ARG A 237 4.03 19.83 9.20
N GLY A 238 4.60 18.89 8.44
CA GLY A 238 5.07 19.14 7.08
C GLY A 238 3.95 19.19 6.03
N TYR A 239 4.31 19.52 4.80
CA TYR A 239 3.41 19.69 3.65
C TYR A 239 2.29 20.71 3.95
N VAL A 240 2.68 21.96 4.18
CA VAL A 240 1.78 23.08 4.53
C VAL A 240 1.20 23.65 3.22
N HIS A 241 0.32 22.87 2.60
CA HIS A 241 -0.18 23.14 1.25
C HIS A 241 -1.46 23.98 1.27
N PRO A 242 -1.57 25.05 0.44
CA PRO A 242 -2.76 25.92 0.38
C PRO A 242 -4.10 25.17 0.32
N ASP A 243 -4.29 24.22 -0.61
CA ASP A 243 -5.53 23.44 -0.72
C ASP A 243 -5.92 22.66 0.55
N GLU A 244 -4.99 22.33 1.45
CA GLU A 244 -5.35 21.69 2.73
C GLU A 244 -6.25 22.60 3.58
N PHE A 245 -6.06 23.92 3.47
CA PHE A 245 -6.72 24.92 4.32
C PHE A 245 -7.79 25.71 3.56
N PHE A 246 -7.56 25.99 2.27
CA PHE A 246 -8.50 26.70 1.41
C PHE A 246 -9.59 25.77 0.85
N GLN A 247 -9.25 24.64 0.21
CA GLN A 247 -10.25 23.68 -0.27
C GLN A 247 -10.77 22.76 0.83
N GLY A 248 -9.99 22.55 1.90
CA GLY A 248 -10.46 21.89 3.12
C GLY A 248 -11.52 22.69 3.87
N GLY A 249 -11.51 24.02 3.74
CA GLY A 249 -12.50 24.94 4.30
C GLY A 249 -12.10 25.63 5.60
N GLN A 250 -10.94 25.31 6.19
CA GLN A 250 -10.50 25.93 7.45
C GLN A 250 -10.34 27.45 7.32
N GLU A 251 -9.74 27.95 6.23
CA GLU A 251 -9.69 29.39 5.94
C GLU A 251 -11.06 29.93 5.53
N LEU A 252 -11.82 29.18 4.74
CA LEU A 252 -13.15 29.60 4.26
C LEU A 252 -14.14 29.90 5.39
N PHE A 253 -14.02 29.19 6.53
CA PHE A 253 -14.94 29.33 7.67
C PHE A 253 -14.32 29.95 8.93
N PHE A 254 -13.00 29.89 9.10
CA PHE A 254 -12.31 30.35 10.32
C PHE A 254 -11.08 31.23 10.07
N GLY A 255 -10.82 31.62 8.83
CA GLY A 255 -9.81 32.63 8.51
C GLY A 255 -10.14 34.00 9.09
N HIS A 256 -9.28 34.98 8.78
CA HIS A 256 -9.01 36.10 9.68
C HIS A 256 -10.23 36.92 10.19
N ARG A 257 -10.39 36.91 11.53
CA ARG A 257 -11.29 37.70 12.40
C ARG A 257 -10.85 39.18 12.48
N ARG A 258 -11.53 40.14 13.14
CA ARG A 258 -12.93 40.50 13.43
C ARG A 258 -12.85 41.98 13.89
N ASN A 259 -13.84 42.81 13.62
CA ASN A 259 -14.01 44.05 14.41
C ASN A 259 -14.77 43.69 15.70
N GLU A 260 -14.46 44.35 16.82
CA GLU A 260 -15.02 44.00 18.14
C GLU A 260 -16.53 44.19 18.25
N SER A 261 -17.14 44.98 17.35
CA SER A 261 -18.58 45.22 17.26
C SER A 261 -19.39 44.02 16.72
N ASP A 262 -18.76 43.13 15.93
CA ASP A 262 -19.48 42.28 14.99
C ASP A 262 -19.69 40.85 15.52
N VAL A 263 -20.69 40.71 16.39
CA VAL A 263 -21.07 39.44 17.04
C VAL A 263 -21.81 38.51 16.06
N GLY A 264 -21.05 37.86 15.17
CA GLY A 264 -21.57 36.81 14.28
C GLY A 264 -20.48 36.01 13.58
N TYR A 265 -20.77 34.73 13.26
CA TYR A 265 -19.92 33.94 12.36
C TYR A 265 -20.18 34.33 10.91
N LEU A 266 -19.11 34.43 10.11
CA LEU A 266 -19.12 34.97 8.75
C LEU A 266 -19.66 36.41 8.71
N THR A 267 -18.82 37.38 9.09
CA THR A 267 -19.16 38.81 8.95
C THR A 267 -19.37 39.17 7.48
N ARG A 268 -20.27 40.12 7.24
CA ARG A 268 -20.67 40.63 5.92
C ARG A 268 -19.47 41.01 5.04
N ASP A 269 -18.46 41.65 5.64
CA ASP A 269 -17.22 41.98 4.95
C ASP A 269 -16.34 40.76 4.61
N TYR A 270 -16.19 39.79 5.52
CA TYR A 270 -15.33 38.62 5.27
C TYR A 270 -15.83 37.79 4.09
N VAL A 271 -17.15 37.52 4.08
CA VAL A 271 -17.87 36.77 3.04
C VAL A 271 -17.68 37.37 1.64
N VAL A 272 -17.47 38.68 1.57
CA VAL A 272 -17.41 39.44 0.32
C VAL A 272 -15.97 39.76 -0.13
N LYS A 273 -15.05 39.97 0.82
CA LYS A 273 -13.70 40.52 0.53
C LYS A 273 -12.56 39.52 0.72
N ASN A 274 -12.73 38.53 1.59
CA ASN A 274 -11.64 37.66 2.06
C ASN A 274 -11.87 36.16 1.77
N VAL A 275 -12.97 35.80 1.11
CA VAL A 275 -13.22 34.42 0.65
C VAL A 275 -12.19 34.02 -0.42
N PRO A 276 -11.63 32.79 -0.38
CA PRO A 276 -10.68 32.33 -1.40
C PRO A 276 -11.33 32.27 -2.78
N TRP A 277 -10.59 32.65 -3.82
CA TRP A 277 -11.10 32.83 -5.19
C TRP A 277 -11.89 31.63 -5.75
N GLU A 278 -11.55 30.40 -5.35
CA GLU A 278 -12.27 29.18 -5.74
C GLU A 278 -13.75 29.16 -5.32
N PHE A 279 -14.09 29.97 -4.32
CA PHE A 279 -15.41 30.14 -3.70
C PHE A 279 -15.94 31.57 -3.86
N GLU A 280 -15.44 32.36 -4.83
CA GLU A 280 -16.04 33.65 -5.17
C GLU A 280 -17.38 33.46 -5.90
N SER A 281 -18.44 34.07 -5.37
CA SER A 281 -19.82 33.96 -5.88
C SER A 281 -20.05 34.49 -7.30
N ARG A 282 -19.07 35.14 -7.92
CA ARG A 282 -19.14 35.58 -9.34
C ARG A 282 -18.67 34.50 -10.31
N HIS A 283 -17.79 33.59 -9.88
CA HIS A 283 -17.17 32.55 -10.71
C HIS A 283 -16.90 31.27 -9.90
N ALA A 284 -17.87 30.81 -9.12
CA ALA A 284 -17.70 29.68 -8.21
C ALA A 284 -17.26 28.40 -8.95
N VAL A 285 -16.00 27.98 -8.74
CA VAL A 285 -15.41 26.76 -9.34
C VAL A 285 -15.42 25.56 -8.38
N ARG A 286 -15.87 25.75 -7.13
CA ARG A 286 -16.05 24.67 -6.15
C ARG A 286 -17.47 24.64 -5.60
N SER A 287 -17.92 23.46 -5.22
CA SER A 287 -19.10 23.32 -4.37
C SER A 287 -18.74 23.69 -2.93
N ILE A 288 -19.68 24.26 -2.18
CA ILE A 288 -19.52 24.51 -0.74
C ILE A 288 -19.67 23.22 0.10
N VAL A 289 -20.20 22.14 -0.49
CA VAL A 289 -20.49 20.88 0.22
C VAL A 289 -19.21 20.13 0.65
N PRO A 290 -18.17 19.92 -0.20
CA PRO A 290 -16.93 19.26 0.23
C PRO A 290 -16.20 19.92 1.42
N PRO A 291 -15.94 21.25 1.47
CA PRO A 291 -15.33 21.85 2.67
C PRO A 291 -16.25 21.81 3.89
N THR A 292 -17.57 21.95 3.69
CA THR A 292 -18.55 21.77 4.78
C THR A 292 -18.48 20.37 5.37
N PHE A 293 -18.30 19.34 4.53
CA PHE A 293 -18.15 17.95 4.96
C PHE A 293 -16.81 17.68 5.65
N MET A 294 -15.69 18.20 5.12
CA MET A 294 -14.35 17.94 5.68
C MET A 294 -14.09 18.71 6.98
N THR A 295 -14.65 19.91 7.13
CA THR A 295 -14.29 20.84 8.23
C THR A 295 -15.47 21.16 9.15
N LEU A 296 -16.59 21.67 8.65
CA LEU A 296 -17.71 22.10 9.53
C LEU A 296 -18.41 20.93 10.22
N LEU A 297 -18.63 19.82 9.51
CA LEU A 297 -19.28 18.62 10.07
C LEU A 297 -18.50 18.04 11.27
N PRO A 298 -17.21 17.68 11.17
CA PRO A 298 -16.49 17.12 12.30
C PRO A 298 -16.24 18.13 13.42
N LEU A 299 -16.01 19.42 13.12
CA LEU A 299 -15.90 20.44 14.17
C LEU A 299 -17.20 20.59 14.97
N ARG A 300 -18.36 20.51 14.31
CA ARG A 300 -19.66 20.49 15.02
C ARG A 300 -19.83 19.26 15.88
N MET A 301 -19.55 18.07 15.35
CA MET A 301 -19.61 16.82 16.12
C MET A 301 -18.71 16.90 17.35
N TYR A 302 -17.48 17.41 17.20
CA TYR A 302 -16.56 17.67 18.29
C TYR A 302 -17.11 18.68 19.30
N THR A 303 -17.64 19.84 18.88
CA THR A 303 -18.25 20.81 19.81
C THR A 303 -19.45 20.23 20.54
N MET A 304 -20.32 19.47 19.86
CA MET A 304 -21.50 18.85 20.45
C MET A 304 -21.11 17.84 21.55
N LEU A 305 -20.06 17.05 21.32
CA LEU A 305 -19.48 16.16 22.32
C LEU A 305 -18.83 16.96 23.46
N ARG A 306 -18.05 18.01 23.17
CA ARG A 306 -17.42 18.90 24.17
C ARG A 306 -18.46 19.57 25.09
N HIS A 307 -19.61 19.97 24.57
CA HIS A 307 -20.73 20.49 25.38
C HIS A 307 -21.48 19.39 26.14
N MET A 308 -21.65 18.18 25.57
CA MET A 308 -22.29 17.03 26.24
C MET A 308 -21.53 16.58 27.50
N PHE A 309 -20.20 16.70 27.50
CA PHE A 309 -19.35 16.40 28.66
C PHE A 309 -19.04 17.63 29.55
N SER A 310 -19.66 18.79 29.29
CA SER A 310 -19.56 19.96 30.17
C SER A 310 -20.69 19.99 31.20
N THR A 311 -20.39 20.45 32.41
CA THR A 311 -21.37 20.61 33.50
C THR A 311 -22.51 21.59 33.19
N ASP A 312 -22.30 22.51 32.24
CA ASP A 312 -23.26 23.56 31.87
C ASP A 312 -24.31 23.15 30.81
N PHE A 313 -24.30 21.87 30.38
CA PHE A 313 -25.13 21.36 29.28
C PHE A 313 -26.62 21.74 29.39
N LEU A 314 -27.22 21.56 30.57
CA LEU A 314 -28.64 21.87 30.80
C LEU A 314 -28.92 23.38 30.74
N THR A 315 -28.03 24.19 31.32
CA THR A 315 -28.14 25.65 31.43
C THR A 315 -28.08 26.33 30.05
N GLU A 316 -27.32 25.77 29.12
CA GLU A 316 -27.12 26.32 27.78
C GLU A 316 -28.16 25.80 26.76
N CYS A 317 -28.58 24.53 26.85
CA CYS A 317 -29.73 24.02 26.09
C CYS A 317 -30.99 24.90 26.31
N GLN A 318 -31.24 25.33 27.54
CA GLN A 318 -32.40 26.17 27.87
C GLN A 318 -32.32 27.59 27.29
N LYS A 319 -31.11 28.09 26.96
CA LYS A 319 -30.93 29.33 26.16
C LYS A 319 -31.16 29.05 24.67
N SER A 320 -30.60 27.97 24.14
CA SER A 320 -30.72 27.61 22.72
C SER A 320 -32.17 27.37 22.26
N ILE A 321 -33.05 26.94 23.16
CA ILE A 321 -34.50 26.73 22.89
C ILE A 321 -35.28 28.06 22.86
N ARG A 322 -34.74 29.15 23.43
CA ARG A 322 -35.36 30.49 23.43
C ARG A 322 -34.83 31.42 22.34
N GLY A 323 -33.75 31.04 21.64
CA GLY A 323 -33.24 31.77 20.47
C GLY A 323 -34.13 31.56 19.24
N SER A 324 -34.53 32.65 18.58
CA SER A 324 -35.49 32.60 17.46
C SER A 324 -34.95 31.85 16.23
N THR A 325 -35.86 31.23 15.48
CA THR A 325 -35.61 30.30 14.37
C THR A 325 -35.21 31.01 13.05
N SER A 326 -34.10 31.75 13.05
CA SER A 326 -33.67 32.50 11.84
C SER A 326 -32.16 32.80 11.70
N SER A 327 -31.28 31.82 11.91
CA SER A 327 -29.94 31.87 11.29
C SER A 327 -29.53 30.54 10.65
N LEU A 328 -28.58 30.65 9.70
CA LEU A 328 -28.28 29.64 8.69
C LEU A 328 -27.67 28.37 9.28
N TRP A 329 -27.72 27.27 8.52
CA TRP A 329 -27.05 25.97 8.76
C TRP A 329 -25.51 26.05 8.78
N MET A 330 -24.95 27.24 8.97
CA MET A 330 -23.53 27.59 9.12
C MET A 330 -23.18 28.00 10.56
N THR A 331 -24.11 28.55 11.35
CA THR A 331 -23.83 29.13 12.69
C THR A 331 -23.97 28.13 13.85
N SER A 332 -23.13 28.28 14.88
CA SER A 332 -23.32 27.72 16.21
C SER A 332 -22.40 28.46 17.21
N PRO A 333 -22.90 28.97 18.36
CA PRO A 333 -22.06 29.70 19.33
C PRO A 333 -20.89 28.86 19.87
N ALA A 334 -21.08 27.55 20.02
CA ALA A 334 -20.05 26.60 20.45
C ALA A 334 -18.76 26.67 19.61
N MET A 335 -18.90 26.97 18.32
CA MET A 335 -17.78 27.05 17.37
C MET A 335 -16.95 28.33 17.58
N GLU A 336 -17.43 29.33 18.33
CA GLU A 336 -16.73 30.60 18.54
C GLU A 336 -15.50 30.45 19.44
N ASN A 337 -15.53 29.42 20.31
CA ASN A 337 -14.52 29.13 21.34
C ASN A 337 -13.54 28.03 20.92
N LEU A 338 -13.47 27.73 19.62
CA LEU A 338 -12.45 26.86 19.03
C LEU A 338 -11.11 27.59 18.87
N SER A 339 -10.03 26.93 19.28
CA SER A 339 -8.63 27.34 19.05
C SER A 339 -8.15 26.98 17.65
N GLY A 340 -7.03 27.59 17.21
CA GLY A 340 -6.39 27.22 15.94
C GLY A 340 -5.98 25.74 15.86
N ILE A 341 -5.57 25.16 16.99
CA ILE A 341 -5.20 23.74 17.11
C ILE A 341 -6.40 22.81 16.89
N GLU A 342 -7.57 23.12 17.46
CA GLU A 342 -8.78 22.31 17.25
C GLU A 342 -9.22 22.33 15.78
N ILE A 343 -9.17 23.51 15.14
CA ILE A 343 -9.51 23.69 13.72
C ILE A 343 -8.52 22.98 12.80
N LEU A 344 -7.25 22.81 13.20
CA LEU A 344 -6.27 22.02 12.47
C LEU A 344 -6.49 20.50 12.64
N LEU A 345 -6.62 20.03 13.87
CA LEU A 345 -6.53 18.60 14.19
C LEU A 345 -7.86 17.84 14.01
N VAL A 346 -9.01 18.46 14.26
CA VAL A 346 -10.31 17.77 14.19
C VAL A 346 -10.70 17.39 12.74
N PRO A 347 -10.58 18.26 11.72
CA PRO A 347 -10.77 17.88 10.31
C PRO A 347 -9.84 16.75 9.86
N ARG A 348 -8.57 16.79 10.30
CA ARG A 348 -7.58 15.74 10.02
C ARG A 348 -7.92 14.40 10.66
N LEU A 349 -8.34 14.40 11.93
CA LEU A 349 -8.80 13.19 12.63
C LEU A 349 -10.02 12.56 11.93
N PHE A 350 -10.95 13.39 11.48
CA PHE A 350 -12.10 12.95 10.70
C PHE A 350 -11.69 12.35 9.35
N MET A 351 -10.79 13.00 8.61
CA MET A 351 -10.27 12.48 7.34
C MET A 351 -9.48 11.17 7.53
N ALA A 352 -8.69 11.07 8.61
CA ALA A 352 -8.03 9.82 8.99
C ALA A 352 -9.03 8.68 9.25
N LEU A 353 -10.13 8.93 9.97
CA LEU A 353 -11.21 7.95 10.15
C LEU A 353 -11.87 7.57 8.81
N MET A 354 -12.23 8.57 7.99
CA MET A 354 -12.82 8.37 6.67
C MET A 354 -11.91 7.57 5.74
N SER A 355 -10.59 7.72 5.84
CA SER A 355 -9.61 6.93 5.06
C SER A 355 -9.68 5.43 5.39
N VAL A 356 -9.91 5.05 6.65
CA VAL A 356 -10.06 3.65 7.04
C VAL A 356 -11.35 3.07 6.45
N ILE A 357 -12.45 3.82 6.51
CA ILE A 357 -13.76 3.38 6.02
C ILE A 357 -13.76 3.24 4.49
N PHE A 358 -13.30 4.27 3.77
CA PHE A 358 -13.48 4.39 2.31
C PHE A 358 -12.26 3.98 1.47
N LEU A 359 -11.06 3.83 2.04
CA LEU A 359 -9.89 3.32 1.30
C LEU A 359 -9.59 1.88 1.72
N ASP A 360 -9.29 1.64 3.00
CA ASP A 360 -8.97 0.28 3.49
C ASP A 360 -10.19 -0.64 3.41
N GLY A 361 -11.36 -0.16 3.86
CA GLY A 361 -12.63 -0.90 3.79
C GLY A 361 -13.07 -1.20 2.35
N SER A 362 -12.96 -0.23 1.43
CA SER A 362 -13.27 -0.47 0.02
C SER A 362 -12.31 -1.43 -0.67
N LEU A 363 -11.00 -1.34 -0.38
CA LEU A 363 -10.01 -2.30 -0.87
C LEU A 363 -10.29 -3.71 -0.33
N TRP A 364 -10.63 -3.84 0.95
CA TRP A 364 -11.01 -5.12 1.55
C TRP A 364 -12.25 -5.71 0.86
N LEU A 365 -13.29 -4.91 0.61
CA LEU A 365 -14.49 -5.36 -0.09
C LEU A 365 -14.20 -5.79 -1.54
N LEU A 366 -13.40 -5.03 -2.31
CA LEU A 366 -12.96 -5.42 -3.66
C LEU A 366 -12.23 -6.78 -3.67
N LEU A 367 -11.41 -7.04 -2.65
CA LEU A 367 -10.69 -8.31 -2.50
C LEU A 367 -11.63 -9.46 -2.08
N LEU A 368 -12.58 -9.22 -1.16
CA LEU A 368 -13.61 -10.21 -0.82
C LEU A 368 -14.45 -10.61 -2.04
N ILE A 369 -14.81 -9.64 -2.88
CA ILE A 369 -15.55 -9.84 -4.14
C ILE A 369 -14.69 -10.68 -5.09
N SER A 370 -13.53 -10.17 -5.52
CA SER A 370 -12.72 -10.80 -6.59
C SER A 370 -11.95 -12.06 -6.17
N HIS A 371 -11.77 -12.33 -4.87
CA HIS A 371 -10.90 -13.40 -4.36
C HIS A 371 -11.60 -14.26 -3.27
N ARG A 372 -12.89 -14.59 -3.48
CA ARG A 372 -13.77 -15.32 -2.53
C ARG A 372 -13.18 -16.57 -1.86
N ARG A 373 -12.26 -17.29 -2.52
CA ARG A 373 -11.58 -18.49 -1.97
C ARG A 373 -10.26 -18.21 -1.25
N THR A 374 -9.66 -17.04 -1.42
CA THR A 374 -8.32 -16.71 -0.90
C THR A 374 -8.35 -15.77 0.32
N VAL A 375 -9.47 -15.09 0.55
CA VAL A 375 -9.64 -14.12 1.66
C VAL A 375 -10.30 -14.76 2.90
N GLN A 376 -10.60 -16.06 2.89
CA GLN A 376 -11.10 -16.82 4.07
C GLN A 376 -10.01 -17.10 5.14
N GLY A 377 -9.05 -16.19 5.30
CA GLY A 377 -8.06 -16.20 6.37
C GLY A 377 -8.35 -15.11 7.39
N CYS A 378 -8.22 -15.42 8.69
CA CYS A 378 -8.56 -14.52 9.81
C CYS A 378 -7.56 -13.36 10.04
N GLY A 379 -7.09 -12.71 8.98
CA GLY A 379 -6.11 -11.61 9.01
C GLY A 379 -6.26 -10.68 7.82
N PRO A 380 -5.81 -9.41 7.91
CA PRO A 380 -6.00 -8.44 6.84
C PRO A 380 -5.32 -8.90 5.55
N PRO A 381 -5.94 -8.67 4.38
CA PRO A 381 -5.29 -8.89 3.09
C PRO A 381 -3.95 -8.14 3.03
N ILE A 382 -2.93 -8.74 2.41
CA ILE A 382 -1.60 -8.12 2.32
C ILE A 382 -1.66 -6.79 1.55
N GLU A 383 -2.58 -6.70 0.59
CA GLU A 383 -2.95 -5.53 -0.17
C GLU A 383 -3.43 -4.37 0.75
N VAL A 384 -4.23 -4.67 1.78
CA VAL A 384 -4.68 -3.65 2.76
C VAL A 384 -3.52 -3.19 3.65
N VAL A 385 -2.59 -4.08 4.01
CA VAL A 385 -1.36 -3.72 4.72
C VAL A 385 -0.42 -2.87 3.84
N VAL A 386 -0.37 -3.13 2.53
CA VAL A 386 0.36 -2.33 1.54
C VAL A 386 -0.27 -0.95 1.36
N LEU A 387 -1.59 -0.83 1.29
CA LEU A 387 -2.28 0.47 1.31
C LEU A 387 -1.98 1.24 2.61
N ALA A 388 -2.11 0.59 3.76
CA ALA A 388 -1.89 1.21 5.07
C ALA A 388 -0.42 1.60 5.34
N SER A 389 0.54 0.99 4.66
CA SER A 389 1.96 1.37 4.69
C SER A 389 2.37 2.35 3.58
N SER A 390 1.45 2.72 2.69
CA SER A 390 1.75 3.67 1.61
C SER A 390 1.81 5.12 2.10
N TRP A 391 2.87 5.84 1.74
CA TRP A 391 3.07 7.23 2.16
C TRP A 391 1.95 8.18 1.71
N PRO A 392 1.33 8.05 0.52
CA PRO A 392 0.23 8.93 0.13
C PRO A 392 -1.00 8.74 1.01
N CYS A 393 -1.26 7.52 1.49
CA CYS A 393 -2.33 7.23 2.43
C CYS A 393 -2.02 7.80 3.84
N LEU A 394 -0.76 7.68 4.29
CA LEU A 394 -0.31 8.17 5.59
C LEU A 394 -0.17 9.70 5.69
N VAL A 395 -0.05 10.42 4.56
CA VAL A 395 0.13 11.88 4.53
C VAL A 395 -1.08 12.61 3.94
N PHE A 396 -1.62 12.21 2.78
CA PHE A 396 -2.73 12.93 2.15
C PHE A 396 -4.11 12.48 2.65
N SER A 397 -4.31 11.19 2.90
CA SER A 397 -5.64 10.68 3.29
C SER A 397 -6.03 10.99 4.74
N SER A 398 -5.06 11.37 5.59
CA SER A 398 -5.27 11.92 6.93
C SER A 398 -5.55 13.44 6.95
N ARG A 399 -5.71 14.07 5.78
CA ARG A 399 -5.85 15.54 5.63
C ARG A 399 -7.05 15.91 4.76
N PRO A 400 -7.65 17.11 4.96
CA PRO A 400 -8.83 17.58 4.22
C PRO A 400 -8.52 18.06 2.79
N PHE A 401 -7.85 17.22 1.99
CA PHE A 401 -7.71 17.42 0.56
C PHE A 401 -8.93 16.89 -0.20
N THR A 402 -9.47 17.69 -1.12
CA THR A 402 -10.51 17.23 -2.07
C THR A 402 -10.05 16.05 -2.93
N ASN A 403 -8.74 15.94 -3.22
CA ASN A 403 -8.12 14.80 -3.90
C ASN A 403 -8.26 13.48 -3.11
N SER A 404 -8.24 13.56 -1.77
CA SER A 404 -8.44 12.40 -0.88
C SER A 404 -9.90 11.97 -0.85
N LEU A 405 -10.85 12.92 -0.86
CA LEU A 405 -12.27 12.60 -1.05
C LEU A 405 -12.55 11.98 -2.43
N GLU A 406 -11.98 12.53 -3.51
CA GLU A 406 -12.10 11.98 -4.87
C GLU A 406 -11.67 10.50 -4.92
N ALA A 407 -10.57 10.16 -4.24
CA ALA A 407 -10.09 8.80 -4.10
C ALA A 407 -11.02 7.89 -3.27
N MET A 408 -11.55 8.40 -2.14
CA MET A 408 -12.51 7.69 -1.29
C MET A 408 -13.81 7.37 -2.05
N VAL A 409 -14.34 8.35 -2.79
CA VAL A 409 -15.56 8.19 -3.61
C VAL A 409 -15.32 7.21 -4.77
N LEU A 410 -14.15 7.25 -5.41
CA LEU A 410 -13.81 6.34 -6.51
C LEU A 410 -13.62 4.89 -6.01
N ALA A 411 -12.95 4.71 -4.88
CA ALA A 411 -12.77 3.40 -4.25
C ALA A 411 -14.13 2.75 -3.92
N PHE A 412 -15.07 3.52 -3.38
CA PHE A 412 -16.42 3.04 -3.09
C PHE A 412 -17.26 2.78 -4.35
N LEU A 413 -17.15 3.62 -5.39
CA LEU A 413 -17.76 3.37 -6.70
C LEU A 413 -17.29 2.03 -7.30
N LEU A 414 -15.98 1.74 -7.24
CA LEU A 414 -15.39 0.49 -7.72
C LEU A 414 -15.95 -0.73 -6.98
N VAL A 415 -16.12 -0.67 -5.65
CA VAL A 415 -16.75 -1.74 -4.85
C VAL A 415 -18.15 -2.07 -5.36
N ILE A 416 -18.99 -1.05 -5.55
CA ILE A 416 -20.40 -1.24 -5.91
C ILE A 416 -20.51 -1.78 -7.34
N VAL A 417 -19.76 -1.19 -8.29
CA VAL A 417 -19.71 -1.64 -9.68
C VAL A 417 -19.23 -3.11 -9.77
N ALA A 418 -18.24 -3.51 -8.98
CA ALA A 418 -17.79 -4.90 -8.91
C ALA A 418 -18.84 -5.84 -8.30
N ALA A 419 -19.43 -5.46 -7.16
CA ALA A 419 -20.42 -6.27 -6.45
C ALA A 419 -21.68 -6.52 -7.30
N THR A 420 -22.21 -5.48 -7.95
CA THR A 420 -23.40 -5.57 -8.82
C THR A 420 -23.12 -6.37 -10.10
N ALA A 421 -21.88 -6.36 -10.62
CA ALA A 421 -21.50 -7.20 -11.74
C ALA A 421 -21.42 -8.69 -11.35
N GLU A 422 -20.61 -9.06 -10.35
CA GLU A 422 -20.44 -10.48 -9.97
C GLU A 422 -21.73 -11.11 -9.42
N CYS A 423 -22.59 -10.34 -8.74
CA CYS A 423 -23.89 -10.83 -8.27
C CYS A 423 -24.79 -11.27 -9.44
N SER A 424 -24.59 -10.72 -10.64
CA SER A 424 -25.30 -11.16 -11.85
C SER A 424 -24.82 -12.51 -12.36
N GLU A 425 -23.50 -12.75 -12.37
CA GLU A 425 -22.92 -13.99 -12.92
C GLU A 425 -23.29 -15.20 -12.05
N THR A 426 -23.10 -15.10 -10.72
CA THR A 426 -23.41 -16.23 -9.81
C THR A 426 -24.88 -16.65 -9.76
N ASN A 427 -25.81 -15.76 -10.14
CA ASN A 427 -27.24 -16.04 -10.09
C ASN A 427 -27.83 -16.60 -11.39
N TYR A 428 -27.09 -16.62 -12.50
CA TYR A 428 -27.58 -17.20 -13.77
C TYR A 428 -27.79 -18.73 -13.68
N LEU A 429 -27.09 -19.40 -12.75
CA LEU A 429 -27.17 -20.85 -12.50
C LEU A 429 -28.24 -21.26 -11.45
N LYS A 430 -28.97 -20.31 -10.84
CA LYS A 430 -29.99 -20.58 -9.81
C LYS A 430 -31.38 -20.04 -10.14
N ASP A 431 -31.58 -19.52 -11.35
CA ASP A 431 -32.68 -18.61 -11.65
C ASP A 431 -33.98 -19.31 -12.08
N LYS A 432 -34.75 -19.82 -11.11
CA LYS A 432 -36.15 -20.24 -11.36
C LYS A 432 -37.16 -20.00 -10.23
N ILE A 433 -36.74 -19.50 -9.07
CA ILE A 433 -37.58 -19.52 -7.84
C ILE A 433 -37.94 -18.14 -7.28
N ASN A 434 -37.15 -17.07 -7.50
CA ASN A 434 -37.44 -15.78 -6.85
C ASN A 434 -37.05 -14.54 -7.69
N THR A 435 -38.00 -14.04 -8.49
CA THR A 435 -37.76 -12.94 -9.46
C THR A 435 -37.99 -11.54 -8.90
N LYS A 436 -38.86 -11.36 -7.88
CA LYS A 436 -39.25 -10.03 -7.40
C LYS A 436 -38.10 -9.33 -6.66
N LYS A 437 -37.62 -9.91 -5.56
CA LYS A 437 -36.53 -9.37 -4.73
C LYS A 437 -35.25 -9.07 -5.54
N LYS A 438 -34.96 -9.88 -6.56
CA LYS A 438 -33.82 -9.74 -7.46
C LYS A 438 -33.81 -8.42 -8.26
N ASN A 439 -34.97 -7.87 -8.58
CA ASN A 439 -35.07 -6.60 -9.29
C ASN A 439 -34.85 -5.39 -8.37
N ASP A 440 -35.30 -5.50 -7.12
CA ASP A 440 -35.20 -4.42 -6.13
C ASP A 440 -33.74 -4.13 -5.75
N ASP A 441 -32.97 -5.18 -5.44
CA ASP A 441 -31.53 -5.11 -5.13
C ASP A 441 -30.70 -4.53 -6.31
N ALA A 442 -31.09 -4.86 -7.54
CA ALA A 442 -30.45 -4.34 -8.76
C ALA A 442 -30.79 -2.86 -9.01
N CYS A 443 -32.03 -2.44 -8.75
CA CYS A 443 -32.45 -1.04 -8.86
C CYS A 443 -31.72 -0.16 -7.85
N LEU A 444 -31.63 -0.60 -6.58
CA LEU A 444 -30.90 0.10 -5.53
C LEU A 444 -29.41 0.29 -5.88
N SER A 445 -28.78 -0.74 -6.46
CA SER A 445 -27.39 -0.66 -6.92
C SER A 445 -27.17 0.45 -7.97
N LEU A 446 -28.11 0.60 -8.92
CA LEU A 446 -28.03 1.60 -9.99
C LEU A 446 -28.26 3.02 -9.47
N ILE A 447 -29.20 3.17 -8.55
CA ILE A 447 -29.46 4.42 -7.81
C ILE A 447 -28.21 4.86 -7.05
N LEU A 448 -27.51 3.91 -6.41
CA LEU A 448 -26.30 4.19 -5.66
C LEU A 448 -25.13 4.58 -6.57
N ILE A 449 -24.95 3.90 -7.72
CA ILE A 449 -23.96 4.26 -8.74
C ILE A 449 -24.20 5.68 -9.29
N GLY A 450 -25.45 6.04 -9.61
CA GLY A 450 -25.79 7.37 -10.10
C GLY A 450 -25.56 8.47 -9.06
N ALA A 451 -26.01 8.26 -7.82
CA ALA A 451 -25.78 9.17 -6.69
C ALA A 451 -24.28 9.40 -6.43
N ILE A 452 -23.48 8.35 -6.34
CA ILE A 452 -22.03 8.43 -6.10
C ILE A 452 -21.31 9.12 -7.28
N SER A 453 -21.74 8.86 -8.51
CA SER A 453 -21.17 9.52 -9.69
C SER A 453 -21.40 11.03 -9.68
N SER A 454 -22.54 11.50 -9.14
CA SER A 454 -22.79 12.91 -8.90
C SER A 454 -21.91 13.47 -7.77
N VAL A 455 -21.90 12.82 -6.60
CA VAL A 455 -21.06 13.21 -5.45
C VAL A 455 -19.60 13.42 -5.87
N GLY A 456 -19.03 12.47 -6.62
CA GLY A 456 -17.64 12.55 -7.08
C GLY A 456 -17.36 13.77 -7.96
N ILE A 457 -18.25 14.08 -8.91
CA ILE A 457 -18.11 15.23 -9.81
C ILE A 457 -18.21 16.57 -9.07
N PHE A 458 -19.06 16.67 -8.05
CA PHE A 458 -19.16 17.87 -7.19
C PHE A 458 -18.05 17.97 -6.14
N VAL A 459 -17.43 16.86 -5.74
CA VAL A 459 -16.17 16.85 -4.98
C VAL A 459 -15.04 17.41 -5.85
N ARG A 460 -14.83 16.85 -7.06
CA ARG A 460 -13.90 17.37 -8.08
C ARG A 460 -14.36 16.98 -9.48
N PHE A 461 -14.38 17.91 -10.44
CA PHE A 461 -14.74 17.61 -11.83
C PHE A 461 -13.82 16.55 -12.48
N THR A 462 -12.57 16.45 -12.03
CA THR A 462 -11.58 15.45 -12.44
C THR A 462 -12.02 14.01 -12.18
N PHE A 463 -12.96 13.78 -11.25
CA PHE A 463 -13.49 12.47 -10.90
C PHE A 463 -14.08 11.74 -12.13
N ALA A 464 -14.71 12.51 -13.04
CA ALA A 464 -15.28 11.98 -14.27
C ALA A 464 -14.24 11.22 -15.12
N PHE A 465 -12.97 11.63 -15.10
CA PHE A 465 -11.90 11.03 -15.89
C PHE A 465 -11.55 9.61 -15.42
N PHE A 466 -11.77 9.30 -14.14
CA PHE A 466 -11.62 7.96 -13.58
C PHE A 466 -12.95 7.17 -13.66
N ALA A 467 -14.07 7.81 -13.33
CA ALA A 467 -15.34 7.14 -13.11
C ALA A 467 -16.16 6.86 -14.38
N PHE A 468 -16.16 7.77 -15.37
CA PHE A 468 -16.98 7.61 -16.57
C PHE A 468 -16.64 6.32 -17.35
N PRO A 469 -15.36 5.98 -17.60
CA PRO A 469 -15.01 4.73 -18.29
C PRO A 469 -15.40 3.47 -17.51
N VAL A 470 -15.32 3.50 -16.17
CA VAL A 470 -15.77 2.40 -15.29
C VAL A 470 -17.27 2.17 -15.43
N VAL A 471 -18.08 3.23 -15.32
CA VAL A 471 -19.54 3.16 -15.44
C VAL A 471 -19.96 2.79 -16.86
N ALA A 472 -19.27 3.29 -17.88
CA ALA A 472 -19.49 2.90 -19.28
C ALA A 472 -19.21 1.41 -19.51
N LEU A 473 -18.08 0.87 -19.03
CA LEU A 473 -17.76 -0.55 -19.13
C LEU A 473 -18.77 -1.44 -18.38
N PHE A 474 -19.23 -1.00 -17.21
CA PHE A 474 -20.32 -1.65 -16.47
C PHE A 474 -21.60 -1.71 -17.30
N LEU A 475 -22.07 -0.57 -17.84
CA LEU A 475 -23.28 -0.53 -18.68
C LEU A 475 -23.13 -1.38 -19.95
N MET A 476 -21.95 -1.41 -20.58
CA MET A 476 -21.66 -2.29 -21.71
C MET A 476 -21.69 -3.78 -21.35
N HIS A 477 -21.21 -4.15 -20.16
CA HIS A 477 -21.29 -5.52 -19.64
C HIS A 477 -22.75 -5.91 -19.35
N ARG A 478 -23.53 -5.05 -18.67
CA ARG A 478 -24.98 -5.23 -18.46
C ARG A 478 -25.72 -5.42 -19.78
N TRP A 479 -25.43 -4.59 -20.78
CA TRP A 479 -26.05 -4.63 -22.12
C TRP A 479 -25.79 -5.96 -22.84
N LYS A 480 -24.56 -6.48 -22.80
CA LYS A 480 -24.21 -7.77 -23.42
C LYS A 480 -24.91 -8.96 -22.75
N SER A 481 -25.14 -8.91 -21.44
CA SER A 481 -25.73 -10.01 -20.66
C SER A 481 -27.22 -10.30 -20.93
N ILE A 482 -27.94 -9.45 -21.68
CA ILE A 482 -29.42 -9.39 -21.64
C ILE A 482 -30.12 -9.85 -22.95
N GLY A 483 -29.36 -10.33 -23.95
CA GLY A 483 -29.87 -11.28 -24.94
C GLY A 483 -31.16 -10.91 -25.69
N GLY A 484 -31.17 -9.78 -26.42
CA GLY A 484 -32.18 -9.49 -27.46
C GLY A 484 -33.00 -8.21 -27.27
N TYR A 485 -33.53 -7.95 -26.07
CA TYR A 485 -34.50 -6.85 -25.84
C TYR A 485 -33.81 -5.50 -25.52
N ARG A 486 -33.15 -4.94 -26.53
CA ARG A 486 -32.26 -3.75 -26.43
C ARG A 486 -32.90 -2.49 -25.80
N SER A 487 -34.14 -2.14 -26.16
CA SER A 487 -34.79 -0.91 -25.68
C SER A 487 -35.14 -0.94 -24.20
N LYS A 488 -35.69 -2.06 -23.70
CA LYS A 488 -36.01 -2.25 -22.28
C LYS A 488 -34.76 -2.20 -21.39
N CYS A 489 -33.61 -2.66 -21.90
CA CYS A 489 -32.33 -2.53 -21.20
C CYS A 489 -31.97 -1.06 -20.95
N LEU A 490 -31.97 -0.20 -21.98
CA LEU A 490 -31.64 1.22 -21.82
C LEU A 490 -32.52 1.91 -20.76
N VAL A 491 -33.83 1.61 -20.75
CA VAL A 491 -34.77 2.18 -19.76
C VAL A 491 -34.50 1.65 -18.35
N HIS A 492 -34.43 0.32 -18.16
CA HIS A 492 -34.29 -0.26 -16.81
C HIS A 492 -32.94 0.04 -16.13
N TYR A 493 -31.84 0.19 -16.88
CA TYR A 493 -30.53 0.51 -16.30
C TYR A 493 -30.24 2.02 -16.33
N GLY A 494 -30.66 2.72 -17.39
CA GLY A 494 -30.39 4.15 -17.57
C GLY A 494 -31.27 5.04 -16.71
N VAL A 495 -32.57 4.76 -16.56
CA VAL A 495 -33.48 5.67 -15.83
C VAL A 495 -33.15 5.76 -14.34
N PRO A 496 -32.95 4.67 -13.57
CA PRO A 496 -32.64 4.78 -12.14
C PRO A 496 -31.29 5.45 -11.87
N LEU A 497 -30.29 5.19 -12.72
CA LEU A 497 -28.96 5.81 -12.65
C LEU A 497 -29.01 7.30 -13.00
N SER A 498 -29.69 7.68 -14.08
CA SER A 498 -29.84 9.09 -14.46
C SER A 498 -30.70 9.88 -13.48
N PHE A 499 -31.80 9.30 -12.99
CA PHE A 499 -32.68 9.95 -12.00
C PHE A 499 -31.94 10.24 -10.69
N SER A 500 -31.22 9.26 -10.15
CA SER A 500 -30.42 9.43 -8.93
C SER A 500 -29.25 10.41 -9.12
N PHE A 501 -28.56 10.34 -10.26
CA PHE A 501 -27.52 11.32 -10.62
C PHE A 501 -28.05 12.74 -10.68
N LEU A 502 -29.19 12.96 -11.35
CA LEU A 502 -29.81 14.28 -11.49
C LEU A 502 -30.38 14.80 -10.16
N LEU A 503 -31.00 13.95 -9.34
CA LEU A 503 -31.53 14.30 -8.03
C LEU A 503 -30.43 14.76 -7.07
N VAL A 504 -29.31 14.03 -7.03
CA VAL A 504 -28.15 14.41 -6.20
C VAL A 504 -27.48 15.67 -6.77
N SER A 505 -27.32 15.78 -8.08
CA SER A 505 -26.73 16.97 -8.71
C SER A 505 -27.57 18.24 -8.44
N PHE A 506 -28.90 18.11 -8.48
CA PHE A 506 -29.82 19.18 -8.09
C PHE A 506 -29.64 19.57 -6.62
N ALA A 507 -29.46 18.60 -5.71
CA ALA A 507 -29.22 18.89 -4.29
C ALA A 507 -27.91 19.66 -4.07
N PHE A 508 -26.81 19.30 -4.74
CA PHE A 508 -25.56 20.07 -4.69
C PHE A 508 -25.75 21.49 -5.24
N VAL A 509 -26.29 21.64 -6.45
CA VAL A 509 -26.54 22.96 -7.08
C VAL A 509 -27.49 23.82 -6.24
N TRP A 510 -28.47 23.23 -5.55
CA TRP A 510 -29.37 23.95 -4.65
C TRP A 510 -28.64 24.50 -3.42
N VAL A 511 -27.75 23.72 -2.80
CA VAL A 511 -26.93 24.19 -1.67
C VAL A 511 -25.92 25.26 -2.14
N ASP A 512 -25.24 25.02 -3.25
CA ASP A 512 -24.26 25.94 -3.84
C ASP A 512 -24.92 27.29 -4.20
N ASN A 513 -26.01 27.27 -4.97
CA ASN A 513 -26.80 28.47 -5.29
C ASN A 513 -27.28 29.19 -4.01
N ARG A 514 -27.71 28.46 -2.98
CA ARG A 514 -28.20 29.08 -1.74
C ARG A 514 -27.08 29.76 -0.93
N TYR A 515 -25.85 29.25 -0.99
CA TYR A 515 -24.66 29.88 -0.43
C TYR A 515 -24.18 31.07 -1.27
N TYR A 516 -23.95 30.87 -2.58
CA TYR A 516 -23.39 31.89 -3.46
C TYR A 516 -24.35 33.06 -3.73
N SER A 517 -25.68 32.83 -3.77
CA SER A 517 -26.66 33.93 -3.83
C SER A 517 -26.81 34.70 -2.51
N TRP A 518 -26.45 34.11 -1.36
CA TRP A 518 -26.34 34.83 -0.09
C TRP A 518 -25.08 35.69 -0.06
N GLN A 519 -23.94 35.16 -0.52
CA GLN A 519 -22.69 35.90 -0.69
C GLN A 519 -22.81 37.06 -1.69
N ASN A 520 -23.39 36.84 -2.88
CA ASN A 520 -23.65 37.91 -3.86
C ASN A 520 -24.59 38.99 -3.31
N LYS A 521 -25.60 38.61 -2.52
CA LYS A 521 -26.46 39.59 -1.84
C LYS A 521 -25.68 40.46 -0.87
N LEU A 522 -24.74 39.91 -0.12
CA LEU A 522 -23.88 40.69 0.79
C LEU A 522 -22.94 41.64 0.04
N ASP A 523 -22.47 41.29 -1.17
CA ASP A 523 -21.63 42.18 -1.99
C ASP A 523 -22.43 43.37 -2.56
N CYS A 524 -23.62 43.11 -3.09
CA CYS A 524 -24.55 44.15 -3.57
C CYS A 524 -25.14 45.03 -2.45
N ASP A 525 -24.89 44.68 -1.19
CA ASP A 525 -25.27 45.46 0.00
C ASP A 525 -24.05 46.24 0.57
N ILE A 526 -22.86 46.05 0.00
CA ILE A 526 -21.63 46.85 0.26
C ILE A 526 -21.35 47.83 -0.88
N LYS A 527 -21.67 47.45 -2.13
CA LYS A 527 -21.56 48.29 -3.32
C LYS A 527 -22.95 48.73 -3.78
N ILE A 528 -23.15 50.01 -4.13
CA ILE A 528 -24.39 50.45 -4.77
C ILE A 528 -24.45 49.86 -6.18
N CYS A 529 -25.14 48.73 -6.32
CA CYS A 529 -25.36 48.05 -7.59
C CYS A 529 -26.67 48.54 -8.23
N GLU A 530 -26.58 49.27 -9.35
CA GLU A 530 -27.74 49.53 -10.20
C GLU A 530 -28.23 48.21 -10.82
N GLY A 531 -29.47 47.81 -10.49
CA GLY A 531 -30.07 46.55 -10.93
C GLY A 531 -30.06 45.46 -9.87
N GLY A 532 -31.09 45.44 -9.02
CA GLY A 532 -31.38 44.30 -8.15
C GLY A 532 -31.86 43.11 -8.96
N ALA A 533 -30.97 42.14 -9.22
CA ALA A 533 -31.30 40.95 -10.01
C ALA A 533 -32.32 40.06 -9.26
N GLU A 534 -33.52 39.94 -9.82
CA GLU A 534 -34.54 39.00 -9.34
C GLU A 534 -34.11 37.53 -9.56
N PHE A 535 -34.66 36.64 -8.75
CA PHE A 535 -34.30 35.22 -8.77
C PHE A 535 -34.88 34.50 -10.00
N SER A 536 -34.08 34.37 -11.05
CA SER A 536 -34.41 33.65 -12.28
C SER A 536 -33.85 32.23 -12.30
N CYS A 537 -34.56 31.29 -12.94
CA CYS A 537 -34.04 29.96 -13.25
C CYS A 537 -32.79 30.00 -14.15
N SER A 538 -32.58 31.05 -14.94
CA SER A 538 -31.33 31.23 -15.70
C SER A 538 -30.12 31.34 -14.79
N SER A 539 -30.26 32.07 -13.67
CA SER A 539 -29.19 32.31 -12.69
C SER A 539 -28.80 31.07 -11.87
N ILE A 540 -29.52 29.96 -12.00
CA ILE A 540 -29.14 28.69 -11.37
C ILE A 540 -27.98 28.03 -12.14
N LEU A 541 -27.87 28.30 -13.45
CA LEU A 541 -26.80 27.74 -14.30
C LEU A 541 -25.43 28.34 -14.00
N ASP A 542 -25.39 29.59 -13.53
CA ASP A 542 -24.16 30.33 -13.19
C ASP A 542 -23.38 29.68 -12.02
N TYR A 543 -24.07 28.94 -11.14
CA TYR A 543 -23.48 28.30 -9.95
C TYR A 543 -23.18 26.80 -10.11
N ILE A 544 -23.15 26.26 -11.34
CA ILE A 544 -22.78 24.85 -11.58
C ILE A 544 -21.25 24.70 -11.45
N ALA A 545 -20.78 24.55 -10.22
CA ALA A 545 -19.36 24.53 -9.89
C ALA A 545 -18.49 23.57 -10.74
N PRO A 546 -18.89 22.31 -11.03
CA PRO A 546 -18.08 21.42 -11.87
C PRO A 546 -17.92 21.90 -13.32
N PHE A 547 -18.92 22.61 -13.86
CA PHE A 547 -18.86 23.20 -15.20
C PHE A 547 -17.98 24.45 -15.21
N ASN A 548 -18.12 25.31 -14.20
CA ASN A 548 -17.24 26.46 -14.00
C ASN A 548 -15.78 26.03 -13.81
N ALA A 549 -15.51 24.98 -13.02
CA ALA A 549 -14.19 24.40 -12.84
C ALA A 549 -13.58 23.94 -14.17
N LEU A 550 -14.34 23.21 -14.99
CA LEU A 550 -13.91 22.76 -16.31
C LEU A 550 -13.64 23.95 -17.25
N ARG A 551 -14.49 24.99 -17.23
CA ARG A 551 -14.32 26.21 -18.02
C ARG A 551 -13.06 26.98 -17.62
N TYR A 552 -12.82 27.16 -16.33
CA TYR A 552 -11.60 27.77 -15.79
C TYR A 552 -10.35 26.97 -16.20
N ASN A 553 -10.36 25.65 -15.98
CA ASN A 553 -9.22 24.77 -16.27
C ASN A 553 -8.97 24.53 -17.77
N SER A 554 -9.91 24.92 -18.63
CA SER A 554 -9.72 24.93 -20.08
C SER A 554 -8.92 26.14 -20.57
N ASN A 555 -8.79 27.21 -19.78
CA ASN A 555 -8.00 28.38 -20.17
C ASN A 555 -6.52 28.18 -19.84
N ARG A 556 -5.67 28.17 -20.88
CA ARG A 556 -4.22 28.04 -20.73
C ARG A 556 -3.57 29.22 -20.00
N ALA A 557 -4.17 30.41 -20.01
CA ALA A 557 -3.66 31.56 -19.27
C ALA A 557 -3.68 31.31 -17.76
N ASN A 558 -4.86 30.95 -17.21
CA ASN A 558 -5.03 30.59 -15.81
C ASN A 558 -4.06 29.46 -15.38
N LEU A 559 -3.90 28.43 -16.23
CA LEU A 559 -2.98 27.33 -15.95
C LEU A 559 -1.50 27.70 -15.99
N ALA A 560 -1.11 28.83 -16.61
CA ALA A 560 0.26 29.30 -16.61
C ALA A 560 0.68 29.85 -15.23
N GLU A 561 -0.25 30.46 -14.49
CA GLU A 561 -0.05 30.97 -13.13
C GLU A 561 0.29 29.85 -12.12
N HIS A 562 -0.22 28.64 -12.37
CA HIS A 562 0.07 27.44 -11.57
C HIS A 562 1.28 26.63 -12.09
N GLY A 563 1.91 27.05 -13.18
CA GLY A 563 3.04 26.35 -13.80
C GLY A 563 2.63 25.31 -14.85
N LEU A 564 3.33 25.34 -15.99
CA LEU A 564 3.10 24.43 -17.14
C LEU A 564 4.13 23.30 -17.16
N HIS A 565 3.67 22.08 -17.45
CA HIS A 565 4.48 20.86 -17.41
C HIS A 565 4.46 20.09 -18.74
N PRO A 566 5.54 19.34 -19.07
CA PRO A 566 5.53 18.40 -20.19
C PRO A 566 4.41 17.35 -20.05
N ARG A 567 3.79 16.95 -21.16
CA ARG A 567 2.59 16.09 -21.15
C ARG A 567 2.77 14.73 -20.48
N PHE A 568 4.01 14.23 -20.41
CA PHE A 568 4.38 12.96 -19.80
C PHE A 568 4.65 13.04 -18.28
N THR A 569 4.52 14.22 -17.65
CA THR A 569 4.87 14.42 -16.23
C THR A 569 4.05 13.51 -15.30
N HIS A 570 2.75 13.34 -15.57
CA HIS A 570 1.93 12.38 -14.83
C HIS A 570 2.47 10.94 -14.90
N LEU A 571 2.88 10.48 -16.07
CA LEU A 571 3.35 9.11 -16.31
C LEU A 571 4.77 8.86 -15.77
N VAL A 572 5.70 9.78 -16.04
CA VAL A 572 7.15 9.57 -15.81
C VAL A 572 7.62 10.07 -14.45
N ILE A 573 6.98 11.09 -13.88
CA ILE A 573 7.41 11.73 -12.63
C ILE A 573 6.40 11.43 -11.51
N ASN A 574 5.13 11.79 -11.70
CA ASN A 574 4.15 11.74 -10.62
C ASN A 574 3.77 10.30 -10.21
N MET A 575 3.58 9.39 -11.16
CA MET A 575 3.29 7.97 -10.86
C MET A 575 4.44 7.31 -10.06
N PRO A 576 5.72 7.37 -10.47
CA PRO A 576 6.82 6.90 -9.64
C PRO A 576 6.98 7.62 -8.30
N MET A 577 6.77 8.94 -8.24
CA MET A 577 6.92 9.71 -6.99
C MET A 577 5.87 9.34 -5.92
N LEU A 578 4.62 9.07 -6.32
CA LEU A 578 3.57 8.64 -5.40
C LEU A 578 3.65 7.15 -5.06
N PHE A 579 3.88 6.29 -6.05
CA PHE A 579 3.63 4.85 -5.92
C PHE A 579 4.88 3.97 -6.10
N GLY A 580 5.99 4.51 -6.59
CA GLY A 580 7.31 3.88 -6.60
C GLY A 580 7.31 2.46 -7.17
N PRO A 581 7.69 1.42 -6.39
CA PRO A 581 7.64 0.02 -6.83
C PRO A 581 6.29 -0.41 -7.43
N LEU A 582 5.17 0.18 -6.98
CA LEU A 582 3.82 -0.16 -7.44
C LEU A 582 3.51 0.45 -8.83
N ALA A 583 4.03 1.65 -9.13
CA ALA A 583 3.99 2.20 -10.48
C ALA A 583 4.83 1.34 -11.45
N ILE A 584 6.03 0.93 -11.02
CA ILE A 584 6.92 0.07 -11.82
C ILE A 584 6.27 -1.29 -12.10
N ALA A 585 5.62 -1.90 -11.10
CA ALA A 585 4.85 -3.14 -11.29
C ALA A 585 3.69 -2.96 -12.28
N GLY A 586 2.96 -1.84 -12.19
CA GLY A 586 1.91 -1.47 -13.14
C GLY A 586 2.41 -1.32 -14.58
N PHE A 587 3.53 -0.61 -14.78
CA PHE A 587 4.15 -0.44 -16.10
C PHE A 587 4.65 -1.77 -16.69
N GLY A 588 5.32 -2.60 -15.88
CA GLY A 588 5.75 -3.94 -16.32
C GLY A 588 4.57 -4.82 -16.71
N SER A 589 3.49 -4.81 -15.93
CA SER A 589 2.25 -5.54 -16.24
C SER A 589 1.56 -5.01 -17.50
N PHE A 590 1.58 -3.69 -17.75
CA PHE A 590 1.03 -3.10 -18.97
C PHE A 590 1.81 -3.56 -20.22
N ILE A 591 3.14 -3.56 -20.17
CA ILE A 591 3.99 -4.04 -21.26
C ILE A 591 3.72 -5.52 -21.56
N VAL A 592 3.62 -6.37 -20.53
CA VAL A 592 3.27 -7.79 -20.69
C VAL A 592 1.90 -7.95 -21.35
N ASN A 593 0.88 -7.19 -20.92
CA ASN A 593 -0.46 -7.24 -21.50
C ASN A 593 -0.48 -6.85 -22.98
N VAL A 594 0.25 -5.81 -23.37
CA VAL A 594 0.37 -5.39 -24.77
C VAL A 594 1.07 -6.48 -25.59
N ASN A 595 2.15 -7.05 -25.08
CA ASN A 595 2.88 -8.13 -25.76
C ASN A 595 2.03 -9.40 -25.94
N ASP A 596 1.27 -9.81 -24.92
CA ASP A 596 0.39 -10.97 -25.00
C ASP A 596 -0.81 -10.73 -25.93
N ALA A 597 -1.38 -9.53 -25.95
CA ALA A 597 -2.43 -9.14 -26.90
C ALA A 597 -1.92 -9.12 -28.36
N VAL A 598 -0.72 -8.57 -28.61
CA VAL A 598 -0.05 -8.61 -29.92
C VAL A 598 0.28 -10.05 -30.34
N ALA A 599 0.63 -10.92 -29.40
CA ALA A 599 0.84 -12.35 -29.62
C ALA A 599 -0.46 -13.16 -29.73
N GLY A 600 -1.64 -12.53 -29.76
CA GLY A 600 -2.93 -13.19 -29.90
C GLY A 600 -3.38 -14.00 -28.67
N LYS A 601 -2.68 -13.90 -27.54
CA LYS A 601 -3.07 -14.58 -26.30
C LYS A 601 -4.20 -13.80 -25.62
N GLY A 602 -5.37 -14.40 -25.55
CA GLY A 602 -6.54 -13.78 -24.92
C GLY A 602 -6.32 -13.49 -23.43
N THR A 603 -6.15 -12.22 -23.06
CA THR A 603 -5.98 -11.78 -21.66
C THR A 603 -7.31 -11.90 -20.90
N SER A 604 -7.54 -13.04 -20.25
CA SER A 604 -8.75 -13.29 -19.45
C SER A 604 -8.72 -12.53 -18.13
N TYR A 605 -9.13 -11.26 -18.16
CA TYR A 605 -9.31 -10.42 -16.98
C TYR A 605 -10.71 -10.57 -16.40
N SER A 606 -10.78 -10.82 -15.09
CA SER A 606 -12.03 -10.62 -14.32
C SER A 606 -12.51 -9.18 -14.47
N PHE A 607 -13.83 -8.98 -14.51
CA PHE A 607 -14.46 -7.67 -14.62
C PHE A 607 -13.93 -6.68 -13.57
N THR A 608 -13.77 -7.13 -12.31
CA THR A 608 -13.25 -6.32 -11.20
C THR A 608 -11.81 -5.83 -11.45
N LYS A 609 -10.97 -6.61 -12.13
CA LYS A 609 -9.63 -6.17 -12.54
C LYS A 609 -9.67 -5.22 -13.74
N SER A 610 -10.58 -5.46 -14.68
CA SER A 610 -10.78 -4.62 -15.86
C SER A 610 -11.20 -3.20 -15.50
N ILE A 611 -12.15 -3.02 -14.57
CA ILE A 611 -12.55 -1.68 -14.10
C ILE A 611 -11.42 -0.95 -13.36
N CYS A 612 -10.61 -1.66 -12.56
CA CYS A 612 -9.48 -1.07 -11.84
C CYS A 612 -8.37 -0.62 -12.81
N GLN A 613 -8.03 -1.44 -13.81
CA GLN A 613 -7.06 -1.07 -14.85
C GLN A 613 -7.56 0.12 -15.66
N LEU A 614 -8.84 0.11 -16.06
CA LEU A 614 -9.43 1.17 -16.86
C LEU A 614 -9.43 2.51 -16.12
N ALA A 615 -9.78 2.54 -14.83
CA ALA A 615 -9.76 3.76 -14.01
C ALA A 615 -8.36 4.40 -13.92
N ILE A 616 -7.31 3.58 -13.75
CA ILE A 616 -5.92 4.06 -13.69
C ILE A 616 -5.51 4.60 -15.06
N LEU A 617 -5.74 3.83 -16.14
CA LEU A 617 -5.34 4.22 -17.49
C LEU A 617 -6.07 5.48 -17.94
N SER A 618 -7.39 5.59 -17.74
CA SER A 618 -8.14 6.78 -18.14
C SER A 618 -7.78 8.01 -17.31
N GLY A 619 -7.61 7.85 -15.99
CA GLY A 619 -7.17 8.94 -15.11
C GLY A 619 -5.82 9.50 -15.53
N VAL A 620 -4.79 8.64 -15.66
CA VAL A 620 -3.44 9.05 -16.07
C VAL A 620 -3.44 9.65 -17.48
N LEU A 621 -4.11 9.03 -18.46
CA LEU A 621 -4.12 9.52 -19.84
C LEU A 621 -4.88 10.84 -20.00
N ILE A 622 -6.05 10.99 -19.38
CA ILE A 622 -6.87 12.20 -19.53
C ILE A 622 -6.22 13.39 -18.78
N LEU A 623 -5.71 13.17 -17.57
CA LEU A 623 -4.95 14.21 -16.84
C LEU A 623 -3.63 14.56 -17.55
N SER A 624 -3.02 13.64 -18.31
CA SER A 624 -1.85 13.96 -19.14
C SER A 624 -2.14 14.96 -20.28
N PHE A 625 -3.41 15.19 -20.64
CA PHE A 625 -3.80 16.28 -21.54
C PHE A 625 -4.00 17.64 -20.83
N ALA A 626 -3.94 17.71 -19.50
CA ALA A 626 -3.87 18.98 -18.77
C ALA A 626 -2.46 19.62 -18.94
N PRO A 627 -2.36 20.94 -19.19
CA PRO A 627 -1.06 21.65 -19.23
C PRO A 627 -0.37 21.74 -17.87
N HIS A 628 -1.14 21.73 -16.78
CA HIS A 628 -0.69 21.75 -15.40
C HIS A 628 -0.86 20.34 -14.80
N GLN A 629 0.17 19.78 -14.15
CA GLN A 629 0.25 18.34 -13.83
C GLN A 629 0.84 18.05 -12.45
N GLU A 630 0.08 18.33 -11.39
CA GLU A 630 0.49 18.03 -10.01
C GLU A 630 0.32 16.55 -9.67
N PRO A 631 1.18 15.97 -8.81
CA PRO A 631 1.11 14.55 -8.46
C PRO A 631 -0.22 14.16 -7.83
N ARG A 632 -0.72 15.00 -6.93
CA ARG A 632 -1.92 14.76 -6.10
C ARG A 632 -3.21 14.47 -6.88
N PHE A 633 -3.32 14.86 -8.15
CA PHE A 633 -4.46 14.49 -9.01
C PHE A 633 -4.51 12.98 -9.33
N LEU A 634 -3.43 12.23 -9.07
CA LEU A 634 -3.36 10.78 -9.27
C LEU A 634 -3.66 9.97 -8.00
N ILE A 635 -3.92 10.60 -6.86
CA ILE A 635 -4.29 9.90 -5.61
C ILE A 635 -5.50 8.95 -5.80
N PRO A 636 -6.53 9.24 -6.64
CA PRO A 636 -7.60 8.29 -6.93
C PRO A 636 -7.13 6.96 -7.53
N SER A 637 -5.99 6.89 -8.20
CA SER A 637 -5.41 5.63 -8.70
C SER A 637 -4.90 4.70 -7.58
N MET A 638 -4.73 5.18 -6.34
CA MET A 638 -4.08 4.44 -5.25
C MET A 638 -4.75 3.10 -4.92
N VAL A 639 -6.08 3.08 -4.70
CA VAL A 639 -6.81 1.84 -4.37
C VAL A 639 -6.78 0.81 -5.52
N PRO A 640 -7.12 1.17 -6.78
CA PRO A 640 -7.05 0.19 -7.88
C PRO A 640 -5.60 -0.25 -8.18
N LEU A 641 -4.57 0.60 -7.99
CA LEU A 641 -3.16 0.20 -8.10
C LEU A 641 -2.81 -0.91 -7.10
N VAL A 642 -3.15 -0.69 -5.82
CA VAL A 642 -2.86 -1.66 -4.74
C VAL A 642 -3.68 -2.94 -4.90
N PHE A 643 -4.93 -2.86 -5.34
CA PHE A 643 -5.76 -4.02 -5.67
C PHE A 643 -5.14 -4.92 -6.75
N LEU A 644 -4.57 -4.33 -7.81
CA LEU A 644 -3.99 -5.09 -8.93
C LEU A 644 -2.60 -5.67 -8.62
N TRP A 645 -1.74 -4.88 -7.96
CA TRP A 645 -0.30 -5.17 -7.88
C TRP A 645 0.28 -5.18 -6.46
N GLY A 646 -0.52 -4.91 -5.43
CA GLY A 646 -0.07 -4.78 -4.03
C GLY A 646 0.66 -6.01 -3.47
N ARG A 647 0.27 -7.24 -3.84
CA ARG A 647 1.00 -8.44 -3.42
C ARG A 647 2.40 -8.53 -4.04
N GLN A 648 2.54 -8.09 -5.29
CA GLN A 648 3.77 -8.23 -6.07
C GLN A 648 4.90 -7.35 -5.52
N VAL A 649 4.58 -6.13 -5.05
CA VAL A 649 5.58 -5.19 -4.51
C VAL A 649 6.20 -5.63 -3.17
N VAL A 650 5.59 -6.58 -2.46
CA VAL A 650 6.20 -7.25 -1.28
C VAL A 650 6.72 -8.66 -1.60
N GLY A 651 6.67 -9.06 -2.88
CA GLY A 651 7.14 -10.36 -3.37
C GLY A 651 6.23 -11.56 -3.06
N GLU A 652 4.97 -11.32 -2.66
CA GLU A 652 4.01 -12.38 -2.36
C GLU A 652 3.21 -12.74 -3.63
N GLY A 653 3.46 -13.92 -4.22
CA GLY A 653 2.72 -14.42 -5.39
C GLY A 653 3.49 -14.48 -6.72
N VAL A 654 4.81 -14.33 -6.72
CA VAL A 654 5.64 -14.68 -7.90
C VAL A 654 5.76 -16.21 -7.99
N LEU A 655 5.61 -16.74 -9.23
CA LEU A 655 5.31 -18.14 -9.61
C LEU A 655 5.83 -19.28 -8.70
N GLU A 656 5.05 -20.35 -8.71
CA GLU A 656 5.36 -21.61 -8.04
C GLU A 656 6.22 -22.52 -8.94
N THR A 657 7.46 -22.76 -8.52
CA THR A 657 8.32 -23.82 -9.06
C THR A 657 9.44 -24.09 -8.06
N SER A 658 9.72 -25.36 -7.76
CA SER A 658 10.53 -25.78 -6.60
C SER A 658 11.91 -25.11 -6.49
N ASN A 659 12.66 -25.09 -7.60
CA ASN A 659 14.01 -24.51 -7.64
C ASN A 659 14.05 -22.97 -7.44
N ALA A 660 12.92 -22.27 -7.57
CA ALA A 660 12.86 -20.83 -7.40
C ALA A 660 12.91 -20.38 -5.92
N LEU A 661 12.48 -21.21 -4.96
CA LEU A 661 12.24 -20.79 -3.57
C LEU A 661 13.45 -20.12 -2.89
N LYS A 662 14.66 -20.67 -3.07
CA LYS A 662 15.87 -20.11 -2.44
C LYS A 662 16.20 -18.70 -2.98
N ARG A 663 16.03 -18.46 -4.28
CA ARG A 663 16.23 -17.17 -4.96
C ARG A 663 15.09 -16.18 -4.62
N ARG A 664 13.85 -16.66 -4.64
CA ARG A 664 12.62 -15.96 -4.21
C ARG A 664 12.75 -15.37 -2.81
N SER A 665 13.37 -16.08 -1.87
CA SER A 665 13.61 -15.57 -0.50
C SER A 665 14.46 -14.29 -0.45
N LYS A 666 15.40 -14.09 -1.38
CA LYS A 666 16.23 -12.87 -1.44
C LYS A 666 15.49 -11.75 -2.17
N LEU A 667 14.83 -12.07 -3.29
CA LEU A 667 14.09 -11.05 -4.08
C LEU A 667 12.88 -10.49 -3.34
N SER A 668 12.06 -11.33 -2.67
CA SER A 668 10.93 -10.83 -1.86
C SER A 668 11.39 -9.96 -0.69
N ARG A 669 12.49 -10.33 -0.01
CA ARG A 669 13.10 -9.46 1.02
C ARG A 669 13.59 -8.14 0.44
N LEU A 670 14.24 -8.14 -0.72
CA LEU A 670 14.67 -6.91 -1.40
C LEU A 670 13.48 -6.02 -1.78
N LEU A 671 12.43 -6.59 -2.38
CA LEU A 671 11.21 -5.87 -2.75
C LEU A 671 10.51 -5.27 -1.52
N LEU A 672 10.37 -6.03 -0.43
CA LEU A 672 9.83 -5.53 0.83
C LEU A 672 10.69 -4.41 1.44
N VAL A 673 12.01 -4.53 1.43
CA VAL A 673 12.92 -3.46 1.90
C VAL A 673 12.80 -2.21 1.03
N LEU A 674 12.73 -2.35 -0.29
CA LEU A 674 12.49 -1.24 -1.21
C LEU A 674 11.12 -0.59 -0.99
N TRP A 675 10.06 -1.38 -0.73
CA TRP A 675 8.73 -0.87 -0.40
C TRP A 675 8.74 -0.07 0.91
N VAL A 676 9.38 -0.58 1.96
CA VAL A 676 9.49 0.13 3.24
C VAL A 676 10.29 1.42 3.08
N LEU A 677 11.50 1.37 2.51
CA LEU A 677 12.33 2.56 2.31
C LEU A 677 11.64 3.62 1.43
N PHE A 678 10.99 3.20 0.33
CA PHE A 678 10.26 4.10 -0.57
C PHE A 678 9.09 4.81 0.13
N ASN A 679 8.45 4.21 1.13
CA ASN A 679 7.34 4.86 1.84
C ASN A 679 7.80 5.62 3.09
N THR A 680 8.81 5.12 3.81
CA THR A 680 9.35 5.80 5.00
C THR A 680 10.00 7.15 4.63
N ILE A 681 10.76 7.23 3.53
CA ILE A 681 11.46 8.46 3.16
C ILE A 681 10.49 9.63 2.86
N PRO A 682 9.48 9.49 1.98
CA PRO A 682 8.51 10.57 1.72
C PRO A 682 7.53 10.77 2.87
N TYR A 683 7.23 9.75 3.69
CA TYR A 683 6.46 9.94 4.92
C TYR A 683 7.19 10.87 5.91
N ILE A 684 8.50 10.69 6.10
CA ILE A 684 9.30 11.60 6.92
C ILE A 684 9.40 12.97 6.25
N PHE A 685 9.75 13.01 4.96
CA PHE A 685 9.95 14.26 4.23
C PHE A 685 8.67 15.11 4.17
N PHE A 686 7.59 14.62 3.56
CA PHE A 686 6.35 15.39 3.42
C PHE A 686 5.53 15.43 4.72
N GLY A 687 5.51 14.38 5.53
CA GLY A 687 4.75 14.38 6.78
C GLY A 687 5.34 15.31 7.85
N TRP A 688 6.66 15.45 7.93
CA TRP A 688 7.31 16.06 9.09
C TRP A 688 8.32 17.17 8.78
N LEU A 689 9.10 17.07 7.69
CA LEU A 689 10.21 18.00 7.43
C LEU A 689 9.84 19.15 6.48
N HIS A 690 9.25 18.85 5.32
CA HIS A 690 8.94 19.84 4.30
C HIS A 690 8.00 20.91 4.87
N GLN A 691 8.46 22.15 5.02
CA GLN A 691 7.77 23.28 5.67
C GLN A 691 7.39 23.07 7.17
N GLY A 692 7.80 21.98 7.84
CA GLY A 692 7.24 21.56 9.14
C GLY A 692 7.49 22.48 10.34
N GLY A 693 8.39 23.45 10.23
CA GLY A 693 8.54 24.54 11.21
C GLY A 693 7.46 25.63 11.14
N LEU A 694 6.77 25.79 10.01
CA LEU A 694 5.84 26.91 9.76
C LEU A 694 4.63 26.85 10.71
N ILE A 695 3.97 25.69 10.84
CA ILE A 695 2.88 25.48 11.81
C ILE A 695 3.36 25.68 13.25
N GLN A 696 4.64 25.41 13.56
CA GLN A 696 5.19 25.60 14.90
C GLN A 696 5.38 27.08 15.24
N SER A 697 5.87 27.88 14.30
CA SER A 697 5.99 29.33 14.50
C SER A 697 4.63 29.98 14.79
N LEU A 698 3.61 29.71 13.97
CA LEU A 698 2.26 30.26 14.11
C LEU A 698 1.59 29.90 15.44
N LEU A 699 1.60 28.63 15.82
CA LEU A 699 1.02 28.18 17.11
C LEU A 699 1.78 28.74 18.33
N ARG A 700 3.06 29.11 18.17
CA ARG A 700 3.80 29.80 19.24
C ARG A 700 3.57 31.31 19.24
N LEU A 701 3.16 31.94 18.14
CA LEU A 701 2.77 33.35 18.13
C LEU A 701 1.47 33.58 18.92
N GLU A 702 0.45 32.73 18.74
CA GLU A 702 -0.79 32.72 19.53
C GLU A 702 -0.48 32.70 21.05
N ASN A 703 0.42 31.81 21.48
CA ASN A 703 0.83 31.69 22.87
C ASN A 703 1.76 32.83 23.34
N SER A 704 2.63 33.35 22.48
CA SER A 704 3.59 34.40 22.86
C SER A 704 2.94 35.77 23.02
N GLY A 705 2.01 36.14 22.12
CA GLY A 705 1.21 37.37 22.29
C GLY A 705 0.42 37.35 23.61
N ARG A 706 -0.17 36.20 23.94
CA ARG A 706 -0.88 35.99 25.22
C ARG A 706 0.04 36.12 26.44
N ILE A 707 1.27 35.59 26.37
CA ILE A 707 2.22 35.62 27.50
C ILE A 707 2.88 36.99 27.67
N ILE A 708 3.27 37.67 26.58
CA ILE A 708 3.92 38.99 26.63
C ILE A 708 2.97 40.02 27.27
N ARG A 709 1.71 40.07 26.81
CA ARG A 709 0.63 40.90 27.37
C ARG A 709 0.31 40.64 28.86
N ILE A 710 0.87 39.59 29.48
CA ILE A 710 0.66 39.21 30.89
C ILE A 710 1.92 39.43 31.75
N LYS A 711 3.11 39.60 31.15
CA LYS A 711 4.40 39.51 31.89
C LYS A 711 5.43 40.61 31.69
N SER A 712 5.27 41.54 30.75
CA SER A 712 6.30 42.58 30.55
C SER A 712 5.77 43.81 29.83
N ASP A 713 6.26 44.98 30.25
CA ASP A 713 6.15 46.26 29.53
C ASP A 713 7.07 46.32 28.28
N ALA A 714 7.76 45.23 27.93
CA ALA A 714 8.57 45.14 26.73
C ALA A 714 7.73 45.41 25.45
N PRO A 715 8.21 46.26 24.53
CA PRO A 715 7.45 46.66 23.35
C PRO A 715 7.22 45.47 22.40
N LEU A 716 5.95 45.28 22.02
CA LEU A 716 5.55 44.29 21.02
C LEU A 716 6.10 44.66 19.62
N PRO A 717 6.54 43.69 18.81
CA PRO A 717 7.07 43.94 17.48
C PRO A 717 6.01 44.54 16.55
N GLN A 718 6.41 45.50 15.73
CA GLN A 718 5.48 46.29 14.91
C GLN A 718 4.88 45.46 13.77
N ALA A 719 5.65 44.54 13.20
CA ALA A 719 5.18 43.53 12.26
C ALA A 719 5.97 42.21 12.34
N ILE A 720 5.39 41.14 11.79
CA ILE A 720 5.97 39.79 11.68
C ILE A 720 5.97 39.37 10.21
N ILE A 721 7.13 39.36 9.59
CA ILE A 721 7.31 39.11 8.15
C ILE A 721 7.60 37.63 7.92
N TYR A 722 6.86 36.98 7.02
CA TYR A 722 7.15 35.64 6.52
C TYR A 722 7.80 35.74 5.13
N TYR A 723 8.99 35.14 4.97
CA TYR A 723 9.83 35.31 3.78
C TYR A 723 10.44 34.00 3.28
N LYS A 724 10.29 33.69 1.98
CA LYS A 724 10.63 32.38 1.36
C LYS A 724 10.00 31.19 2.10
N THR A 725 8.79 31.42 2.59
CA THR A 725 7.92 30.42 3.22
C THR A 725 6.56 30.45 2.54
N TYR A 726 5.84 29.33 2.58
CA TYR A 726 4.46 29.29 2.10
C TYR A 726 3.55 30.16 2.98
N MET A 727 2.46 30.67 2.39
CA MET A 727 1.47 31.51 3.05
C MET A 727 1.01 30.89 4.38
N PRO A 728 1.13 31.59 5.52
CA PRO A 728 0.76 31.06 6.82
C PRO A 728 -0.77 30.90 6.95
N PRO A 729 -1.29 29.73 7.35
CA PRO A 729 -2.73 29.57 7.59
C PRO A 729 -3.22 30.48 8.72
N THR A 730 -4.16 31.37 8.40
CA THR A 730 -4.63 32.49 9.21
C THR A 730 -5.55 32.05 10.35
N PHE A 731 -6.24 30.91 10.20
CA PHE A 731 -7.08 30.35 11.29
C PHE A 731 -6.26 29.89 12.50
N LEU A 732 -4.93 29.70 12.36
CA LEU A 732 -4.04 29.37 13.48
C LEU A 732 -3.77 30.56 14.42
N THR A 733 -4.03 31.80 13.99
CA THR A 733 -3.74 33.02 14.77
C THR A 733 -5.02 33.74 15.22
N ARG A 734 -6.03 32.98 15.68
CA ARG A 734 -7.39 33.47 16.00
C ARG A 734 -7.51 34.48 17.15
N GLU A 735 -6.44 34.68 17.91
CA GLU A 735 -6.30 35.73 18.95
C GLU A 735 -5.07 36.64 18.70
N GLY A 736 -4.47 36.59 17.50
CA GLY A 736 -3.18 37.21 17.19
C GLY A 736 -3.21 38.29 16.08
N PRO A 737 -2.01 38.63 15.54
CA PRO A 737 -1.81 39.75 14.61
C PRO A 737 -2.66 39.72 13.34
N ARG A 738 -2.95 40.91 12.77
CA ARG A 738 -3.65 41.03 11.48
C ARG A 738 -2.76 40.64 10.31
N ILE A 739 -3.18 39.66 9.52
CA ILE A 739 -2.41 39.23 8.34
C ILE A 739 -2.75 40.12 7.13
N LYS A 740 -1.71 40.70 6.50
CA LYS A 740 -1.78 41.43 5.22
C LYS A 740 -0.90 40.76 4.17
N ARG A 741 -1.31 40.80 2.91
CA ARG A 741 -0.54 40.28 1.75
C ARG A 741 0.40 41.34 1.17
N GLU A 742 1.41 40.93 0.41
CA GLU A 742 2.40 41.80 -0.26
C GLU A 742 1.83 43.09 -0.87
N ASN A 743 0.75 43.00 -1.67
CA ASN A 743 0.11 44.17 -2.29
C ASN A 743 -0.42 45.15 -1.23
N GLU A 744 -1.07 44.65 -0.18
CA GLU A 744 -1.62 45.44 0.93
C GLU A 744 -0.49 45.98 1.84
N ALA A 745 0.65 45.28 1.94
CA ALA A 745 1.84 45.72 2.64
C ALA A 745 2.50 46.93 1.95
N CYS A 746 2.40 47.02 0.62
CA CYS A 746 2.83 48.19 -0.16
C CYS A 746 1.77 49.29 -0.26
N ASP A 747 0.49 48.97 -0.42
CA ASP A 747 -0.58 49.96 -0.65
C ASP A 747 -0.86 50.83 0.60
N VAL A 748 -0.46 50.37 1.78
CA VAL A 748 -0.36 51.17 3.02
C VAL A 748 0.52 52.42 2.87
N ALA A 749 1.50 52.41 1.96
CA ALA A 749 2.34 53.56 1.62
C ALA A 749 1.91 54.26 0.30
N GLY A 750 0.83 53.81 -0.35
CA GLY A 750 0.46 54.20 -1.72
C GLY A 750 -0.70 55.18 -1.86
N ARG A 751 -1.50 55.40 -0.79
CA ARG A 751 -2.65 56.32 -0.82
C ARG A 751 -2.35 57.58 -0.01
N GLN A 752 -2.90 58.71 -0.44
CA GLN A 752 -2.89 59.95 0.34
C GLN A 752 -3.72 59.78 1.63
N CYS A 753 -3.09 59.28 2.68
CA CYS A 753 -3.63 59.38 4.03
C CYS A 753 -3.45 60.83 4.49
N SER A 754 -4.52 61.53 4.87
CA SER A 754 -4.36 62.77 5.61
C SER A 754 -3.67 62.46 6.94
N GLU A 755 -2.59 63.17 7.23
CA GLU A 755 -1.52 62.71 8.12
C GLU A 755 -2.02 62.41 9.56
N GLU A 756 -3.06 63.12 10.00
CA GLU A 756 -3.71 62.94 11.31
C GLU A 756 -4.42 61.58 11.51
N LYS A 757 -4.81 60.87 10.43
CA LYS A 757 -5.64 59.66 10.54
C LYS A 757 -4.88 58.33 10.50
N CYS A 758 -3.69 58.28 9.90
CA CYS A 758 -2.86 57.07 9.93
C CYS A 758 -2.05 56.92 11.23
N MET A 759 -1.85 57.99 11.99
CA MET A 759 -1.02 58.00 13.22
C MET A 759 -1.74 57.50 14.50
N ASN A 760 -3.07 57.39 14.51
CA ASN A 760 -3.85 57.28 15.76
C ASN A 760 -4.41 55.87 16.10
N THR A 761 -4.25 54.86 15.23
CA THR A 761 -4.63 53.48 15.54
C THR A 761 -3.52 52.75 16.29
N LYS A 762 -3.70 52.52 17.60
CA LYS A 762 -2.83 51.70 18.46
C LYS A 762 -2.81 50.19 18.12
N GLU A 763 -3.20 49.81 16.91
CA GLU A 763 -3.27 48.41 16.44
C GLU A 763 -1.89 47.90 15.99
N ARG A 764 -0.92 47.93 16.91
CA ARG A 764 0.41 47.32 16.73
C ARG A 764 0.30 45.80 16.86
N GLU A 765 0.14 45.11 15.73
CA GLU A 765 0.46 43.68 15.51
C GLU A 765 -0.01 43.29 14.09
N VAL A 766 0.92 43.24 13.10
CA VAL A 766 0.61 42.86 11.71
C VAL A 766 1.52 41.73 11.22
N ILE A 767 0.97 40.66 10.64
CA ILE A 767 1.75 39.67 9.88
C ILE A 767 1.79 40.08 8.41
N LEU A 768 2.97 40.03 7.79
CA LEU A 768 3.18 40.31 6.37
C LEU A 768 3.64 39.03 5.66
N ASP A 769 2.85 38.53 4.72
CA ASP A 769 3.26 37.43 3.83
C ASP A 769 3.90 38.00 2.56
N LEU A 770 5.20 37.74 2.38
CA LEU A 770 5.99 38.14 1.21
C LEU A 770 6.30 36.96 0.27
N GLN A 771 5.79 35.76 0.56
CA GLN A 771 5.81 34.60 -0.33
C GLN A 771 7.19 34.37 -0.99
N ARG A 772 7.25 34.55 -2.31
CA ARG A 772 8.41 34.32 -3.18
C ARG A 772 9.23 35.58 -3.49
N ALA A 773 8.84 36.74 -2.96
CA ALA A 773 9.39 38.04 -3.33
C ALA A 773 10.93 38.10 -3.27
N ASP A 774 11.52 38.97 -4.09
CA ASP A 774 12.96 39.19 -4.09
C ASP A 774 13.43 39.96 -2.85
N SER A 775 14.72 39.88 -2.54
CA SER A 775 15.31 40.52 -1.36
C SER A 775 15.18 42.04 -1.40
N SER A 776 15.04 42.64 -2.59
CA SER A 776 14.70 44.06 -2.79
C SER A 776 13.33 44.45 -2.22
N ILE A 777 12.35 43.54 -2.27
CA ILE A 777 11.00 43.76 -1.73
C ILE A 777 11.02 43.60 -0.21
N LEU A 778 11.75 42.61 0.32
CA LEU A 778 12.00 42.48 1.77
C LEU A 778 12.66 43.75 2.33
N LEU A 779 13.69 44.27 1.66
CA LEU A 779 14.37 45.51 2.07
C LEU A 779 13.46 46.76 1.92
N LYS A 780 12.58 46.82 0.90
CA LYS A 780 11.54 47.87 0.81
C LYS A 780 10.55 47.81 1.97
N VAL A 781 10.17 46.60 2.41
CA VAL A 781 9.32 46.41 3.60
C VAL A 781 10.05 46.85 4.86
N PHE A 782 11.34 46.53 5.02
CA PHE A 782 12.15 47.06 6.13
C PHE A 782 12.18 48.59 6.13
N ARG A 783 12.45 49.26 5.00
CA ARG A 783 12.41 50.74 4.94
C ARG A 783 11.05 51.34 5.34
N THR A 784 9.96 50.70 4.92
CA THR A 784 8.59 51.17 5.19
C THR A 784 8.17 50.97 6.66
N TRP A 785 8.61 49.89 7.30
CA TRP A 785 8.16 49.50 8.64
C TRP A 785 9.19 49.75 9.75
N LEU A 786 10.45 50.02 9.39
CA LEU A 786 11.58 50.31 10.28
C LEU A 786 12.59 51.24 9.57
N PRO A 787 12.28 52.56 9.47
CA PRO A 787 13.13 53.52 8.79
C PRO A 787 14.37 53.89 9.64
N CYS A 788 15.54 53.39 9.24
CA CYS A 788 16.82 53.67 9.90
C CYS A 788 17.50 54.91 9.30
N ASN A 789 17.31 56.07 9.93
CA ASN A 789 17.96 57.34 9.58
C ASN A 789 19.38 57.45 10.18
N ASP A 790 20.28 58.16 9.49
CA ASP A 790 21.68 58.31 9.92
C ASP A 790 21.93 59.43 10.95
N GLN A 791 20.87 60.10 11.43
CA GLN A 791 20.95 61.23 12.38
C GLN A 791 20.01 61.13 13.58
N ASP A 792 18.97 60.31 13.52
CA ASP A 792 18.05 60.10 14.64
C ASP A 792 18.48 58.88 15.44
N VAL A 793 18.67 59.03 16.76
CA VAL A 793 18.71 57.88 17.68
C VAL A 793 17.29 57.34 17.78
N ALA A 794 16.92 56.47 16.84
CA ALA A 794 15.59 55.90 16.73
C ALA A 794 15.13 55.27 18.06
N ASP A 795 13.85 55.42 18.39
CA ASP A 795 13.22 54.84 19.58
C ASP A 795 13.67 53.37 19.73
N SER A 796 14.34 53.08 20.85
CA SER A 796 15.00 51.79 21.16
C SER A 796 14.09 50.56 21.17
N ASP A 797 12.80 50.82 21.00
CA ASP A 797 11.66 50.00 21.29
C ASP A 797 10.96 49.52 20.00
N THR A 798 11.40 50.01 18.83
CA THR A 798 10.88 49.59 17.53
C THR A 798 11.66 48.38 16.98
N SER A 799 10.95 47.30 16.66
CA SER A 799 11.52 46.10 16.06
C SER A 799 10.52 45.36 15.18
N LEU A 800 11.04 44.62 14.20
CA LEU A 800 10.28 43.69 13.37
C LEU A 800 10.68 42.26 13.71
N GLN A 801 9.77 41.30 13.54
CA GLN A 801 10.13 39.88 13.48
C GLN A 801 10.17 39.42 12.03
N LEU A 802 11.15 38.58 11.68
CA LEU A 802 11.28 37.94 10.37
C LEU A 802 11.32 36.42 10.56
N VAL A 803 10.47 35.69 9.84
CA VAL A 803 10.39 34.23 9.88
C VAL A 803 10.86 33.69 8.53
N SER A 804 12.03 33.04 8.50
CA SER A 804 12.68 32.57 7.26
C SER A 804 13.71 31.46 7.53
N PRO A 805 14.04 30.59 6.56
CA PRO A 805 15.09 29.58 6.74
C PRO A 805 16.49 30.22 6.83
N PRO A 806 17.41 29.72 7.68
CA PRO A 806 18.76 30.30 7.83
C PRO A 806 19.57 30.36 6.54
N ALA A 807 19.37 29.42 5.62
CA ALA A 807 20.01 29.40 4.31
C ALA A 807 19.70 30.63 3.44
N VAL A 808 18.57 31.31 3.69
CA VAL A 808 18.13 32.54 3.00
C VAL A 808 18.75 33.78 3.63
N ILE A 809 18.84 33.80 4.96
CA ILE A 809 19.23 35.00 5.72
C ILE A 809 20.74 35.13 5.87
N LEU A 810 21.50 34.03 6.01
CA LEU A 810 22.97 34.09 6.08
C LEU A 810 23.60 34.87 4.91
N PRO A 811 23.24 34.61 3.63
CA PRO A 811 23.79 35.35 2.49
C PRO A 811 23.45 36.85 2.48
N LEU A 812 22.31 37.24 3.07
CA LEU A 812 21.87 38.64 3.15
C LEU A 812 22.53 39.38 4.33
N ALA A 813 22.77 38.68 5.44
CA ALA A 813 23.39 39.22 6.64
C ALA A 813 24.94 39.23 6.60
N THR A 814 25.57 38.59 5.61
CA THR A 814 27.03 38.67 5.39
C THR A 814 27.45 39.88 4.55
N ILE A 815 28.64 40.41 4.85
CA ILE A 815 29.15 41.77 4.52
C ILE A 815 29.11 42.17 3.02
N ASN A 816 28.89 41.23 2.09
CA ASN A 816 28.88 41.51 0.64
C ASN A 816 27.48 41.86 0.07
N SER A 817 26.44 42.03 0.89
CA SER A 817 25.07 42.31 0.43
C SER A 817 24.79 43.77 0.04
N GLY A 818 25.71 44.71 0.35
CA GLY A 818 25.65 46.12 -0.05
C GLY A 818 25.29 47.10 1.08
N GLU A 819 25.63 48.38 0.90
CA GLU A 819 25.60 49.42 1.95
C GLU A 819 24.24 49.59 2.68
N GLU A 820 23.13 49.25 2.03
CA GLU A 820 21.79 49.33 2.62
C GLU A 820 21.48 48.19 3.61
N TRP A 821 22.03 46.98 3.40
CA TRP A 821 21.80 45.86 4.33
C TRP A 821 22.55 46.06 5.64
N SER A 822 23.71 46.71 5.61
CA SER A 822 24.47 47.10 6.80
C SER A 822 23.74 48.06 7.74
N LYS A 823 22.61 48.68 7.32
CA LYS A 823 21.75 49.50 8.20
C LYS A 823 20.85 48.69 9.14
N TYR A 824 20.80 47.36 8.98
CA TYR A 824 19.89 46.49 9.72
C TYR A 824 20.64 45.40 10.50
N SER A 825 20.38 45.33 11.80
CA SER A 825 20.84 44.25 12.68
C SER A 825 19.79 43.13 12.70
N ILE A 826 20.14 41.95 12.19
CA ILE A 826 19.28 40.77 12.14
C ILE A 826 19.80 39.73 13.14
N LEU A 827 19.10 39.55 14.26
CA LEU A 827 19.51 38.66 15.36
C LEU A 827 18.55 37.48 15.49
N SER A 828 19.05 36.25 15.51
CA SER A 828 18.20 35.06 15.71
C SER A 828 17.64 35.04 17.13
N LEU A 829 16.32 35.02 17.25
CA LEU A 829 15.59 34.98 18.52
C LEU A 829 15.19 33.55 18.89
N LYS A 830 14.84 32.72 17.90
CA LYS A 830 14.28 31.37 18.12
C LYS A 830 14.23 30.50 16.88
N ASP A 831 14.51 29.22 17.02
CA ASP A 831 14.38 28.21 15.97
C ASP A 831 13.19 27.25 16.11
N TYR A 832 12.78 26.69 14.97
CA TYR A 832 11.80 25.63 14.83
C TYR A 832 12.33 24.56 13.87
N HIS A 833 13.01 23.55 14.43
CA HIS A 833 13.51 22.38 13.69
C HIS A 833 12.39 21.54 13.05
N GLY A 834 12.78 20.78 12.03
CA GLY A 834 11.87 20.03 11.18
C GLY A 834 11.29 20.90 10.06
N HIS A 835 12.12 21.72 9.41
CA HIS A 835 11.72 22.56 8.28
C HIS A 835 12.67 22.35 7.09
N ILE A 836 12.10 22.09 5.90
CA ILE A 836 12.78 22.13 4.61
C ILE A 836 11.89 22.89 3.61
N SER A 837 12.39 24.01 3.07
CA SER A 837 11.80 24.65 1.91
C SER A 837 12.23 23.92 0.63
N THR A 838 11.34 23.84 -0.36
CA THR A 838 11.71 23.44 -1.74
C THR A 838 12.27 24.60 -2.55
N GLU A 839 12.17 25.82 -2.04
CA GLU A 839 12.67 27.04 -2.68
C GLU A 839 14.14 27.27 -2.30
N ASP A 840 14.52 26.90 -1.06
CA ASP A 840 15.86 27.05 -0.50
C ASP A 840 16.32 25.74 0.15
N TRP A 841 17.06 24.93 -0.62
CA TRP A 841 17.56 23.63 -0.16
C TRP A 841 18.85 23.78 0.67
N PRO A 842 18.93 23.20 1.89
CA PRO A 842 20.11 23.31 2.76
C PRO A 842 21.37 22.67 2.13
N LYS A 843 22.53 23.28 2.38
CA LYS A 843 23.80 22.85 1.78
C LYS A 843 24.42 21.71 2.58
N PHE A 844 24.83 20.65 1.89
CA PHE A 844 25.50 19.52 2.53
C PHE A 844 27.01 19.77 2.61
N ASP A 845 27.43 20.51 3.64
CA ASP A 845 28.83 20.90 3.87
C ASP A 845 29.64 19.76 4.51
N SER A 846 29.57 18.55 3.92
CA SER A 846 30.22 17.29 4.32
C SER A 846 29.89 16.72 5.72
N SER A 847 29.20 17.48 6.57
CA SER A 847 28.81 17.10 7.94
C SER A 847 27.30 16.86 8.05
N VAL A 848 26.91 15.65 8.45
CA VAL A 848 25.49 15.31 8.70
C VAL A 848 24.90 16.12 9.85
N ILE A 849 25.68 16.40 10.90
CA ILE A 849 25.21 17.19 12.06
C ILE A 849 24.93 18.63 11.62
N THR A 850 25.83 19.23 10.85
CA THR A 850 25.68 20.60 10.34
C THR A 850 24.53 20.72 9.35
N PHE A 851 24.32 19.71 8.51
CA PHE A 851 23.14 19.63 7.63
C PHE A 851 21.83 19.47 8.42
N LEU A 852 21.82 18.67 9.49
CA LEU A 852 20.64 18.49 10.35
C LEU A 852 20.27 19.78 11.11
N ASP A 853 21.26 20.57 11.55
CA ASP A 853 21.01 21.86 12.18
C ASP A 853 20.40 22.88 11.19
N GLN A 854 20.77 22.85 9.91
CA GLN A 854 20.13 23.68 8.87
C GLN A 854 18.64 23.35 8.62
N LEU A 855 18.09 22.23 9.14
CA LEU A 855 16.69 21.82 8.90
C LEU A 855 15.69 22.53 9.81
N LYS A 856 15.75 23.86 9.88
CA LYS A 856 14.90 24.73 10.71
C LYS A 856 14.44 25.98 9.97
N VAL A 857 13.35 26.55 10.46
CA VAL A 857 12.98 27.95 10.19
C VAL A 857 13.27 28.75 11.46
N GLU A 858 13.86 29.93 11.30
CA GLU A 858 14.21 30.81 12.42
C GLU A 858 13.32 32.05 12.43
N VAL A 859 13.07 32.54 13.63
CA VAL A 859 12.51 33.87 13.90
C VAL A 859 13.67 34.77 14.28
N TYR A 860 13.91 35.78 13.47
CA TYR A 860 14.87 36.84 13.73
C TYR A 860 14.16 38.07 14.26
N THR A 861 14.79 38.78 15.19
CA THR A 861 14.48 40.18 15.50
C THR A 861 15.31 41.07 14.59
N VAL A 862 14.65 41.99 13.88
CA VAL A 862 15.27 43.00 13.04
C VAL A 862 15.15 44.36 13.73
N THR A 863 16.29 45.02 13.92
CA THR A 863 16.42 46.38 14.47
C THR A 863 17.37 47.20 13.59
N CYS A 864 17.40 48.52 13.74
CA CYS A 864 18.45 49.33 13.11
C CYS A 864 19.82 48.95 13.69
N SER A 865 20.84 48.91 12.84
CA SER A 865 22.24 48.79 13.28
C SER A 865 22.63 50.04 14.06
N ARG A 866 23.34 49.88 15.19
CA ARG A 866 24.12 50.98 15.76
C ARG A 866 25.44 51.10 14.99
N SER A 867 25.77 52.32 14.58
CA SER A 867 27.07 52.71 14.01
C SER A 867 28.16 52.83 15.08
#